data_AF-A0A0F0IE08-F1
#
_entry.id   AF-A0A0F0IE08-F1
#
_cell.length_a   1.000
_cell.length_b   1.000
_cell.length_c   1.000
_cell.angle_alpha   90.00
_cell.angle_beta   90.00
_cell.angle_gamma   90.00
#
_symmetry.space_group_name_H-M   'P 1'
#
loop_
_entity.id
_entity.type
_entity.pdbx_description
1 polymer ?
#
loop_
_entity_poly.entity_id
_entity_poly.type
_entity_poly.pdbx_seq_one_letter_code
_entity_poly.pdbx_strand_id
1 'polypeptide(L)'
;MAAAQKSIRWPNPTLPDSVFKMFDMHGKVVIITGGSGGIGYEVGRALAEAGADVALWYNSSGQAEDRAATIAKDFGVKCKAYKCSVQNFNEVEAATQAVVADFGRLDVMIANAGIPSKAGGLDDRLEDWHRVVDIDFSGAYYCARVAGEIFRKQGSGNMIFTASMSGHAANVPQQQACYNACKAGVIHLAKSLAVEWAGFARVNSVSPGYIDTPISGDCPFEMKEEWYSLTPMKRDADPRELKGVYLYLASNASTYTTGSDIVVDGGYTCRIIMTQDSNPSFVLKAVKDVAFEDRPVPALQDPWDVRVQIAQTGICGSDVHYWQRGRIGDFVLTSPIVLGHESSGTVMEVGSAVKNLKVGDRVAIEPGIPCRHCEYCHSGSYNLCPNDRFAATPPHDGTLSKYYITQSDFCYPIPDHMNMEEGAMVEPVAVACQITKVGNVRANQKIVVFGCGPIGLLCQAVSKAYGAKKVIGVDISKSRAEFAKTFGADDVFVPPPPPVDVSPEEWSEKLAKIIKEQFDLGEGPDVVLEATGAQPCIQTGIHLTKKGGTYVQAGMGRENVMFPITTACIRDLTIRGSIRYSTGCYSTAVDLIASGKVDVKRLITNRYTFEEAEQAFELVRQGKESVIKVIIEGYQGR
;
A
#
# COMPACT_ATOMS: atom_id res chain seq x y z
N MET A 1 47.70 -48.61 21.82
CA MET A 1 46.86 -48.41 20.61
C MET A 1 45.71 -47.51 21.02
N ALA A 2 45.60 -46.31 20.45
CA ALA A 2 44.48 -45.42 20.72
C ALA A 2 43.20 -46.05 20.16
N ALA A 3 42.15 -46.17 20.99
CA ALA A 3 40.84 -46.60 20.53
C ALA A 3 40.37 -45.59 19.47
N ALA A 4 40.16 -46.06 18.24
CA ALA A 4 39.65 -45.22 17.16
C ALA A 4 38.32 -44.59 17.62
N GLN A 5 38.25 -43.26 17.62
CA GLN A 5 37.02 -42.53 17.92
C GLN A 5 35.94 -42.97 16.92
N LYS A 6 34.87 -43.62 17.41
CA LYS A 6 33.71 -43.97 16.57
C LYS A 6 32.99 -42.68 16.22
N SER A 7 32.96 -42.34 14.92
CA SER A 7 32.19 -41.22 14.42
C SER A 7 30.70 -41.47 14.59
N ILE A 8 29.95 -40.41 14.95
CA ILE A 8 28.48 -40.43 14.96
C ILE A 8 27.87 -40.39 13.55
N ARG A 9 28.70 -40.16 12.52
CA ARG A 9 28.28 -40.08 11.11
C ARG A 9 27.93 -41.46 10.56
N TRP A 10 26.74 -41.61 9.99
CA TRP A 10 26.38 -42.76 9.18
C TRP A 10 27.18 -42.81 7.87
N PRO A 11 27.48 -44.00 7.35
CA PRO A 11 28.15 -44.13 6.06
C PRO A 11 27.32 -43.48 4.95
N ASN A 12 28.01 -42.91 3.95
CA ASN A 12 27.33 -42.44 2.76
C ASN A 12 26.67 -43.63 2.03
N PRO A 13 25.50 -43.44 1.41
CA PRO A 13 24.92 -44.46 0.54
C PRO A 13 25.83 -44.69 -0.68
N THR A 14 25.83 -45.91 -1.21
CA THR A 14 26.45 -46.19 -2.51
C THR A 14 25.51 -45.68 -3.60
N LEU A 15 25.95 -44.67 -4.36
CA LEU A 15 25.20 -44.12 -5.48
C LEU A 15 25.89 -44.46 -6.80
N PRO A 16 25.12 -44.72 -7.89
CA PRO A 16 25.70 -44.88 -9.21
C PRO A 16 26.20 -43.53 -9.75
N ASP A 17 27.28 -43.53 -10.55
CA ASP A 17 27.80 -42.29 -11.15
C ASP A 17 26.83 -41.65 -12.17
N SER A 18 25.95 -42.45 -12.79
CA SER A 18 24.99 -41.97 -13.78
C SER A 18 23.72 -41.44 -13.10
N VAL A 19 23.38 -40.19 -13.38
CA VAL A 19 22.11 -39.57 -12.93
C VAL A 19 20.88 -40.37 -13.35
N PHE A 20 20.87 -40.93 -14.56
CA PHE A 20 19.75 -41.77 -15.03
C PHE A 20 19.61 -43.04 -14.20
N LYS A 21 20.71 -43.66 -13.78
CA LYS A 21 20.69 -44.81 -12.87
C LYS A 21 20.23 -44.44 -11.46
N MET A 22 20.38 -43.19 -11.03
CA MET A 22 19.84 -42.75 -9.74
C MET A 22 18.31 -42.67 -9.75
N PHE A 23 17.71 -42.43 -10.92
CA PHE A 23 16.27 -42.40 -11.15
C PHE A 23 15.66 -43.78 -11.48
N ASP A 24 16.48 -44.82 -11.64
CA ASP A 24 16.02 -46.18 -11.89
C ASP A 24 15.22 -46.73 -10.70
N MET A 25 14.01 -47.23 -10.98
CA MET A 25 13.08 -47.78 -10.02
C MET A 25 12.85 -49.29 -10.21
N HIS A 26 13.63 -49.97 -11.06
CA HIS A 26 13.53 -51.42 -11.21
C HIS A 26 13.65 -52.16 -9.87
N GLY A 27 12.70 -53.07 -9.62
CA GLY A 27 12.62 -53.86 -8.40
C GLY A 27 12.12 -53.10 -7.17
N LYS A 28 11.61 -51.87 -7.34
CA LYS A 28 10.95 -51.08 -6.30
C LYS A 28 9.44 -51.22 -6.41
N VAL A 29 8.77 -51.26 -5.25
CA VAL A 29 7.31 -51.33 -5.17
C VAL A 29 6.75 -50.03 -4.61
N VAL A 30 5.78 -49.46 -5.32
CA VAL A 30 5.13 -48.18 -4.97
C VAL A 30 3.65 -48.37 -4.72
N ILE A 31 3.14 -47.83 -3.62
CA ILE A 31 1.70 -47.61 -3.42
C ILE A 31 1.40 -46.13 -3.69
N ILE A 32 0.32 -45.86 -4.44
CA ILE A 32 -0.21 -44.50 -4.59
C ILE A 32 -1.73 -44.45 -4.37
N THR A 33 -2.15 -43.63 -3.41
CA THR A 33 -3.58 -43.43 -3.09
C THR A 33 -4.24 -42.46 -4.05
N GLY A 34 -5.49 -42.72 -4.43
CA GLY A 34 -6.13 -41.95 -5.51
C GLY A 34 -5.48 -42.20 -6.87
N GLY A 35 -4.84 -43.36 -7.05
CA GLY A 35 -4.05 -43.72 -8.24
C GLY A 35 -4.89 -43.92 -9.51
N SER A 36 -6.22 -43.94 -9.41
CA SER A 36 -7.11 -44.15 -10.55
C SER A 36 -7.51 -42.86 -11.29
N GLY A 37 -6.93 -41.68 -10.97
CA GLY A 37 -7.30 -40.40 -11.56
C GLY A 37 -6.27 -39.27 -11.34
N GLY A 38 -6.35 -38.21 -12.14
CA GLY A 38 -5.57 -36.97 -11.98
C GLY A 38 -4.08 -37.18 -11.73
N ILE A 39 -3.55 -36.49 -10.71
CA ILE A 39 -2.15 -36.56 -10.27
C ILE A 39 -1.71 -38.00 -9.99
N GLY A 40 -2.54 -38.76 -9.27
CA GLY A 40 -2.19 -40.11 -8.83
C GLY A 40 -1.93 -41.07 -9.99
N TYR A 41 -2.72 -40.97 -11.06
CA TYR A 41 -2.54 -41.82 -12.23
C TYR A 41 -1.27 -41.45 -13.03
N GLU A 42 -1.03 -40.15 -13.27
CA GLU A 42 0.15 -39.73 -14.02
C GLU A 42 1.46 -39.96 -13.24
N VAL A 43 1.46 -39.78 -11.92
CA VAL A 43 2.60 -40.15 -11.07
C VAL A 43 2.83 -41.66 -11.09
N GLY A 44 1.75 -42.47 -10.99
CA GLY A 44 1.84 -43.93 -11.13
C GLY A 44 2.46 -44.36 -12.46
N ARG A 45 2.07 -43.74 -13.58
CA ARG A 45 2.68 -43.95 -14.90
C ARG A 45 4.17 -43.60 -14.91
N ALA A 46 4.56 -42.48 -14.32
CA ALA A 46 5.97 -42.05 -14.31
C ALA A 46 6.89 -43.00 -13.54
N LEU A 47 6.41 -43.52 -12.41
CA LEU A 47 7.20 -44.47 -11.60
C LEU A 47 7.28 -45.84 -12.28
N ALA A 48 6.19 -46.28 -12.93
CA ALA A 48 6.20 -47.48 -13.76
C ALA A 48 7.11 -47.34 -14.99
N GLU A 49 7.11 -46.18 -15.64
CA GLU A 49 8.02 -45.84 -16.75
C GLU A 49 9.49 -45.91 -16.31
N ALA A 50 9.78 -45.54 -15.06
CA ALA A 50 11.10 -45.70 -14.44
C ALA A 50 11.41 -47.13 -13.95
N GLY A 51 10.50 -48.10 -14.14
CA GLY A 51 10.69 -49.52 -13.84
C GLY A 51 10.07 -50.02 -12.52
N ALA A 52 9.33 -49.18 -11.79
CA ALA A 52 8.70 -49.58 -10.54
C ALA A 52 7.47 -50.48 -10.76
N ASP A 53 7.26 -51.43 -9.86
CA ASP A 53 5.97 -52.11 -9.72
C ASP A 53 5.01 -51.21 -8.93
N VAL A 54 3.77 -51.05 -9.39
CA VAL A 54 2.83 -50.04 -8.88
C VAL A 54 1.51 -50.63 -8.41
N ALA A 55 1.14 -50.34 -7.17
CA ALA A 55 -0.17 -50.58 -6.60
C ALA A 55 -1.01 -49.29 -6.62
N LEU A 56 -2.03 -49.26 -7.49
CA LEU A 56 -2.95 -48.12 -7.60
C LEU A 56 -4.12 -48.29 -6.62
N TRP A 57 -4.22 -47.41 -5.63
CA TRP A 57 -5.32 -47.44 -4.69
C TRP A 57 -6.45 -46.52 -5.13
N TYR A 58 -7.68 -46.97 -4.99
CA TYR A 58 -8.87 -46.19 -5.31
C TYR A 58 -9.99 -46.43 -4.29
N ASN A 59 -10.82 -45.42 -4.04
CA ASN A 59 -12.04 -45.60 -3.23
C ASN A 59 -13.24 -45.90 -4.13
N SER A 60 -13.47 -45.03 -5.13
CA SER A 60 -14.56 -45.12 -6.09
C SER A 60 -14.03 -44.85 -7.50
N SER A 61 -13.96 -45.87 -8.34
CA SER A 61 -13.61 -45.76 -9.75
C SER A 61 -14.11 -46.98 -10.53
N GLY A 62 -14.70 -46.74 -11.71
CA GLY A 62 -15.05 -47.79 -12.66
C GLY A 62 -13.90 -48.16 -13.61
N GLN A 63 -12.76 -47.46 -13.56
CA GLN A 63 -11.65 -47.59 -14.52
C GLN A 63 -10.32 -48.02 -13.86
N ALA A 64 -10.31 -48.31 -12.55
CA ALA A 64 -9.06 -48.54 -11.83
C ALA A 64 -8.30 -49.77 -12.34
N GLU A 65 -9.00 -50.88 -12.59
CA GLU A 65 -8.42 -52.11 -13.12
C GLU A 65 -7.87 -51.92 -14.55
N ASP A 66 -8.65 -51.28 -15.43
CA ASP A 66 -8.23 -50.98 -16.80
C ASP A 66 -6.98 -50.10 -16.85
N ARG A 67 -6.91 -49.11 -15.95
CA ARG A 67 -5.75 -48.22 -15.81
C ARG A 67 -4.52 -48.96 -15.30
N ALA A 68 -4.66 -49.84 -14.32
CA ALA A 68 -3.57 -50.69 -13.86
C ALA A 68 -3.07 -51.62 -14.98
N ALA A 69 -3.99 -52.26 -15.71
CA ALA A 69 -3.65 -53.10 -16.86
C ALA A 69 -2.94 -52.31 -17.97
N THR A 70 -3.36 -51.07 -18.21
CA THR A 70 -2.71 -50.16 -19.17
C THR A 70 -1.27 -49.85 -18.75
N ILE A 71 -1.03 -49.49 -17.48
CA ILE A 71 0.33 -49.26 -16.98
C ILE A 71 1.21 -50.49 -17.11
N ALA A 72 0.70 -51.66 -16.71
CA ALA A 72 1.43 -52.92 -16.80
C ALA A 72 1.83 -53.24 -18.25
N LYS A 73 0.91 -53.01 -19.19
CA LYS A 73 1.15 -53.22 -20.63
C LYS A 73 2.13 -52.22 -21.22
N ASP A 74 1.97 -50.94 -20.92
CA ASP A 74 2.76 -49.86 -21.52
C ASP A 74 4.24 -49.93 -21.11
N PHE A 75 4.52 -50.32 -19.87
CA PHE A 75 5.87 -50.25 -19.30
C PHE A 75 6.48 -51.61 -18.93
N GLY A 76 5.73 -52.71 -19.06
CA GLY A 76 6.25 -54.06 -18.78
C GLY A 76 6.54 -54.34 -17.29
N VAL A 77 5.88 -53.61 -16.39
CA VAL A 77 5.99 -53.77 -14.93
C VAL A 77 4.75 -54.45 -14.35
N LYS A 78 4.80 -54.91 -13.10
CA LYS A 78 3.60 -55.38 -12.40
C LYS A 78 2.82 -54.17 -11.90
N CYS A 79 1.57 -54.05 -12.34
CA CYS A 79 0.64 -53.04 -11.82
C CYS A 79 -0.71 -53.67 -11.47
N LYS A 80 -1.25 -53.34 -10.29
CA LYS A 80 -2.54 -53.87 -9.80
C LYS A 80 -3.33 -52.79 -9.06
N ALA A 81 -4.65 -52.79 -9.24
CA ALA A 81 -5.54 -51.89 -8.51
C ALA A 81 -6.00 -52.50 -7.19
N TYR A 82 -6.21 -51.66 -6.18
CA TYR A 82 -6.70 -52.04 -4.86
C TYR A 82 -7.79 -51.07 -4.42
N LYS A 83 -8.96 -51.61 -4.08
CA LYS A 83 -10.03 -50.82 -3.48
C LYS A 83 -9.71 -50.56 -2.01
N CYS A 84 -9.53 -49.30 -1.63
CA CYS A 84 -9.21 -48.90 -0.27
C CYS A 84 -9.71 -47.48 0.00
N SER A 85 -10.57 -47.31 1.01
CA SER A 85 -10.91 -45.99 1.55
C SER A 85 -9.84 -45.56 2.56
N VAL A 86 -9.13 -44.48 2.27
CA VAL A 86 -8.10 -43.93 3.18
C VAL A 86 -8.68 -43.40 4.49
N GLN A 87 -10.01 -43.21 4.58
CA GLN A 87 -10.69 -42.80 5.81
C GLN A 87 -10.74 -43.93 6.86
N ASN A 88 -10.54 -45.18 6.45
CA ASN A 88 -10.65 -46.34 7.32
C ASN A 88 -9.29 -46.99 7.54
N PHE A 89 -8.75 -46.85 8.75
CA PHE A 89 -7.44 -47.40 9.11
C PHE A 89 -7.32 -48.91 8.83
N ASN A 90 -8.36 -49.69 9.10
CA ASN A 90 -8.33 -51.14 8.89
C ASN A 90 -8.29 -51.51 7.40
N GLU A 91 -8.95 -50.73 6.55
CA GLU A 91 -8.84 -50.91 5.09
C GLU A 91 -7.45 -50.55 4.59
N VAL A 92 -6.87 -49.46 5.08
CA VAL A 92 -5.48 -49.07 4.76
C VAL A 92 -4.51 -50.16 5.16
N GLU A 93 -4.62 -50.70 6.39
CA GLU A 93 -3.78 -51.79 6.87
C GLU A 93 -3.92 -53.05 6.00
N ALA A 94 -5.16 -53.51 5.76
CA ALA A 94 -5.43 -54.69 4.96
C ALA A 94 -4.94 -54.54 3.51
N ALA A 95 -5.16 -53.37 2.89
CA ALA A 95 -4.72 -53.10 1.53
C ALA A 95 -3.20 -53.04 1.43
N THR A 96 -2.49 -52.44 2.40
CA THR A 96 -1.02 -52.44 2.40
C THR A 96 -0.47 -53.85 2.59
N GLN A 97 -1.06 -54.65 3.48
CA GLN A 97 -0.66 -56.05 3.66
C GLN A 97 -0.87 -56.87 2.39
N ALA A 98 -1.99 -56.67 1.69
CA ALA A 98 -2.25 -57.32 0.40
C ALA A 98 -1.21 -56.93 -0.67
N VAL A 99 -0.81 -55.66 -0.73
CA VAL A 99 0.28 -55.21 -1.62
C VAL A 99 1.60 -55.89 -1.26
N VAL A 100 1.97 -55.94 0.03
CA VAL A 100 3.22 -56.61 0.45
C VAL A 100 3.15 -58.12 0.16
N ALA A 101 1.99 -58.76 0.30
CA ALA A 101 1.82 -60.16 -0.06
C ALA A 101 1.97 -60.39 -1.59
N ASP A 102 1.40 -59.51 -2.40
CA ASP A 102 1.42 -59.64 -3.86
C ASP A 102 2.77 -59.25 -4.47
N PHE A 103 3.45 -58.24 -3.93
CA PHE A 103 4.68 -57.67 -4.50
C PHE A 103 5.94 -57.95 -3.68
N GLY A 104 5.81 -58.52 -2.48
CA GLY A 104 6.90 -58.97 -1.60
C GLY A 104 7.54 -57.89 -0.73
N ARG A 105 7.37 -56.61 -1.06
CA ARG A 105 7.99 -55.46 -0.35
C ARG A 105 7.18 -54.17 -0.56
N LEU A 106 7.55 -53.12 0.17
CA LEU A 106 7.09 -51.75 -0.08
C LEU A 106 8.26 -50.79 0.01
N ASP A 107 8.59 -50.07 -1.06
CA ASP A 107 9.69 -49.10 -1.07
C ASP A 107 9.20 -47.65 -0.97
N VAL A 108 8.05 -47.34 -1.59
CA VAL A 108 7.50 -45.98 -1.63
C VAL A 108 6.01 -46.01 -1.32
N MET A 109 5.57 -45.14 -0.40
CA MET A 109 4.16 -44.85 -0.15
C MET A 109 3.87 -43.40 -0.52
N ILE A 110 2.92 -43.19 -1.44
CA ILE A 110 2.48 -41.87 -1.87
C ILE A 110 1.04 -41.64 -1.39
N ALA A 111 0.91 -40.88 -0.30
CA ALA A 111 -0.38 -40.44 0.24
C ALA A 111 -0.88 -39.23 -0.55
N ASN A 112 -1.53 -39.53 -1.68
CA ASN A 112 -2.01 -38.57 -2.67
C ASN A 112 -3.53 -38.29 -2.64
N ALA A 113 -4.33 -39.10 -1.97
CA ALA A 113 -5.78 -38.92 -1.94
C ALA A 113 -6.14 -37.60 -1.23
N GLY A 114 -7.11 -36.87 -1.78
CA GLY A 114 -7.59 -35.61 -1.22
C GLY A 114 -8.87 -35.12 -1.89
N ILE A 115 -9.62 -34.27 -1.20
CA ILE A 115 -10.83 -33.61 -1.69
C ILE A 115 -10.87 -32.13 -1.26
N PRO A 116 -11.43 -31.22 -2.08
CA PRO A 116 -11.58 -29.82 -1.72
C PRO A 116 -12.76 -29.62 -0.74
N SER A 117 -12.76 -28.50 -0.01
CA SER A 117 -13.95 -28.00 0.68
C SER A 117 -14.99 -27.48 -0.33
N LYS A 118 -16.28 -27.70 -0.06
CA LYS A 118 -17.37 -27.25 -0.96
C LYS A 118 -17.92 -25.86 -0.61
N ALA A 119 -17.67 -25.39 0.60
CA ALA A 119 -18.09 -24.07 1.08
C ALA A 119 -17.03 -23.49 2.05
N GLY A 120 -17.13 -22.19 2.30
CA GLY A 120 -16.19 -21.45 3.14
C GLY A 120 -16.67 -21.29 4.58
N GLY A 121 -15.76 -21.48 5.55
CA GLY A 121 -15.97 -21.05 6.93
C GLY A 121 -17.26 -21.58 7.56
N LEU A 122 -18.15 -20.65 7.95
CA LEU A 122 -19.41 -20.95 8.64
C LEU A 122 -20.49 -21.56 7.73
N ASP A 123 -20.32 -21.48 6.42
CA ASP A 123 -21.27 -22.02 5.44
C ASP A 123 -20.98 -23.51 5.12
N ASP A 124 -19.86 -24.05 5.62
CA ASP A 124 -19.50 -25.47 5.46
C ASP A 124 -20.24 -26.33 6.50
N ARG A 125 -20.78 -27.47 6.06
CA ARG A 125 -21.48 -28.38 6.97
C ARG A 125 -20.46 -29.14 7.81
N LEU A 126 -20.79 -29.44 9.06
CA LEU A 126 -19.90 -30.21 9.94
C LEU A 126 -19.54 -31.58 9.36
N GLU A 127 -20.46 -32.23 8.63
CA GLU A 127 -20.18 -33.51 7.97
C GLU A 127 -19.16 -33.37 6.85
N ASP A 128 -19.19 -32.27 6.10
CA ASP A 128 -18.21 -31.99 5.04
C ASP A 128 -16.85 -31.64 5.63
N TRP A 129 -16.81 -30.90 6.74
CA TRP A 129 -15.60 -30.68 7.54
C TRP A 129 -14.95 -32.01 7.95
N HIS A 130 -15.71 -32.90 8.61
CA HIS A 130 -15.20 -34.20 9.06
C HIS A 130 -14.69 -35.03 7.90
N ARG A 131 -15.43 -35.05 6.79
CA ARG A 131 -15.02 -35.78 5.58
C ARG A 131 -13.68 -35.26 5.01
N VAL A 132 -13.48 -33.94 4.95
CA VAL A 132 -12.20 -33.36 4.49
C VAL A 132 -11.08 -33.73 5.46
N VAL A 133 -11.27 -33.59 6.78
CA VAL A 133 -10.26 -33.97 7.78
C VAL A 133 -9.91 -35.46 7.67
N ASP A 134 -10.91 -36.33 7.54
CA ASP A 134 -10.72 -37.78 7.52
C ASP A 134 -9.97 -38.25 6.26
N ILE A 135 -10.21 -37.62 5.10
CA ILE A 135 -9.52 -37.96 3.85
C ILE A 135 -8.14 -37.30 3.78
N ASP A 136 -8.09 -35.98 3.94
CA ASP A 136 -6.92 -35.16 3.58
C ASP A 136 -5.85 -35.12 4.67
N PHE A 137 -6.21 -35.37 5.93
CA PHE A 137 -5.26 -35.39 7.05
C PHE A 137 -5.17 -36.76 7.72
N SER A 138 -6.27 -37.27 8.28
CA SER A 138 -6.27 -38.56 8.99
C SER A 138 -5.86 -39.71 8.06
N GLY A 139 -6.41 -39.75 6.83
CA GLY A 139 -6.07 -40.78 5.84
C GLY A 139 -4.60 -40.74 5.41
N ALA A 140 -4.02 -39.54 5.29
CA ALA A 140 -2.59 -39.38 5.03
C ALA A 140 -1.75 -39.95 6.20
N TYR A 141 -2.15 -39.68 7.45
CA TYR A 141 -1.50 -40.25 8.62
C TYR A 141 -1.65 -41.79 8.70
N TYR A 142 -2.82 -42.36 8.39
CA TYR A 142 -3.02 -43.81 8.38
C TYR A 142 -2.09 -44.50 7.38
N CYS A 143 -1.96 -43.93 6.18
CA CYS A 143 -1.01 -44.38 5.16
C CYS A 143 0.43 -44.36 5.69
N ALA A 144 0.84 -43.27 6.32
CA ALA A 144 2.17 -43.12 6.91
C ALA A 144 2.39 -44.15 8.03
N ARG A 145 1.41 -44.33 8.92
CA ARG A 145 1.51 -45.23 10.08
C ARG A 145 1.77 -46.66 9.65
N VAL A 146 1.02 -47.18 8.67
CA VAL A 146 1.15 -48.56 8.19
C VAL A 146 2.44 -48.73 7.37
N ALA A 147 2.72 -47.82 6.44
CA ALA A 147 3.95 -47.89 5.64
C ALA A 147 5.21 -47.78 6.50
N GLY A 148 5.21 -46.90 7.50
CA GLY A 148 6.32 -46.68 8.42
C GLY A 148 6.67 -47.93 9.24
N GLU A 149 5.69 -48.77 9.61
CA GLU A 149 5.98 -50.06 10.27
C GLU A 149 6.74 -51.02 9.37
N ILE A 150 6.38 -51.05 8.09
CA ILE A 150 7.05 -51.88 7.08
C ILE A 150 8.46 -51.33 6.83
N PHE A 151 8.59 -50.03 6.60
CA PHE A 151 9.88 -49.36 6.37
C PHE A 151 10.85 -49.59 7.53
N ARG A 152 10.37 -49.48 8.77
CA ARG A 152 11.19 -49.74 9.97
C ARG A 152 11.66 -51.19 10.05
N LYS A 153 10.80 -52.17 9.71
CA LYS A 153 11.19 -53.59 9.66
C LYS A 153 12.19 -53.87 8.54
N GLN A 154 12.04 -53.22 7.39
CA GLN A 154 12.92 -53.36 6.23
C GLN A 154 14.26 -52.61 6.40
N GLY A 155 14.30 -51.58 7.27
CA GLY A 155 15.44 -50.66 7.40
C GLY A 155 15.56 -49.64 6.27
N SER A 156 14.57 -49.57 5.37
CA SER A 156 14.53 -48.63 4.25
C SER A 156 13.10 -48.34 3.83
N GLY A 157 12.83 -47.10 3.43
CA GLY A 157 11.56 -46.72 2.82
C GLY A 157 11.48 -45.23 2.48
N ASN A 158 10.41 -44.87 1.78
CA ASN A 158 10.18 -43.51 1.32
C ASN A 158 8.70 -43.14 1.38
N MET A 159 8.39 -42.11 2.17
CA MET A 159 7.05 -41.59 2.30
C MET A 159 6.95 -40.24 1.59
N ILE A 160 5.98 -40.13 0.69
CA ILE A 160 5.71 -38.89 -0.03
C ILE A 160 4.25 -38.51 0.23
N PHE A 161 4.04 -37.31 0.75
CA PHE A 161 2.71 -36.74 0.90
C PHE A 161 2.39 -35.80 -0.25
N THR A 162 1.16 -35.88 -0.78
CA THR A 162 0.62 -34.80 -1.61
C THR A 162 -0.08 -33.79 -0.71
N ALA A 163 0.64 -32.71 -0.39
CA ALA A 163 0.08 -31.54 0.27
C ALA A 163 -0.57 -30.61 -0.77
N SER A 164 -0.38 -29.30 -0.66
CA SER A 164 -0.91 -28.32 -1.61
C SER A 164 -0.31 -26.94 -1.33
N MET A 165 -0.26 -26.07 -2.34
CA MET A 165 -0.03 -24.63 -2.16
C MET A 165 -0.97 -24.02 -1.08
N SER A 166 -2.16 -24.58 -0.90
CA SER A 166 -3.14 -24.19 0.12
C SER A 166 -2.65 -24.39 1.56
N GLY A 167 -1.61 -25.19 1.77
CA GLY A 167 -0.94 -25.31 3.06
C GLY A 167 0.05 -24.16 3.36
N HIS A 168 0.37 -23.34 2.35
CA HIS A 168 1.29 -22.20 2.46
C HIS A 168 0.61 -20.84 2.37
N ALA A 169 -0.61 -20.79 1.82
CA ALA A 169 -1.38 -19.57 1.65
C ALA A 169 -2.87 -19.82 1.85
N ALA A 170 -3.59 -18.80 2.32
CA ALA A 170 -5.03 -18.78 2.23
C ALA A 170 -5.41 -18.50 0.76
N ASN A 171 -6.08 -19.46 0.12
CA ASN A 171 -6.55 -19.26 -1.25
C ASN A 171 -7.58 -18.12 -1.32
N VAL A 172 -7.41 -17.26 -2.32
CA VAL A 172 -8.38 -16.23 -2.71
C VAL A 172 -8.64 -16.36 -4.21
N PRO A 173 -9.88 -16.14 -4.67
CA PRO A 173 -11.11 -15.88 -3.89
C PRO A 173 -11.70 -17.12 -3.19
N GLN A 174 -11.12 -18.31 -3.41
CA GLN A 174 -11.71 -19.58 -3.02
C GLN A 174 -11.62 -19.83 -1.50
N GLN A 175 -12.76 -19.74 -0.81
CA GLN A 175 -12.80 -19.92 0.65
C GLN A 175 -12.86 -21.40 1.04
N GLN A 176 -11.78 -21.93 1.64
CA GLN A 176 -11.65 -23.36 1.99
C GLN A 176 -10.83 -23.60 3.27
N ALA A 177 -11.26 -23.01 4.39
CA ALA A 177 -10.49 -23.03 5.64
C ALA A 177 -10.10 -24.44 6.12
N CYS A 178 -11.01 -25.42 6.06
CA CYS A 178 -10.74 -26.80 6.49
C CYS A 178 -9.64 -27.45 5.64
N TYR A 179 -9.77 -27.38 4.31
CA TYR A 179 -8.80 -27.93 3.37
C TYR A 179 -7.42 -27.31 3.58
N ASN A 180 -7.34 -25.97 3.66
CA ASN A 180 -6.07 -25.25 3.85
C ASN A 180 -5.39 -25.68 5.16
N ALA A 181 -6.16 -25.78 6.26
CA ALA A 181 -5.66 -26.26 7.54
C ALA A 181 -5.16 -27.71 7.48
N CYS A 182 -5.90 -28.60 6.79
CA CYS A 182 -5.48 -29.99 6.60
C CYS A 182 -4.15 -30.06 5.82
N LYS A 183 -4.01 -29.31 4.72
CA LYS A 183 -2.78 -29.32 3.91
C LYS A 183 -1.59 -28.71 4.63
N ALA A 184 -1.79 -27.66 5.42
CA ALA A 184 -0.76 -27.15 6.33
C ALA A 184 -0.33 -28.21 7.37
N GLY A 185 -1.31 -28.92 7.93
CA GLY A 185 -1.10 -30.05 8.83
C GLY A 185 -0.28 -31.17 8.19
N VAL A 186 -0.57 -31.54 6.93
CA VAL A 186 0.18 -32.57 6.18
C VAL A 186 1.64 -32.16 5.97
N ILE A 187 1.91 -30.90 5.60
CA ILE A 187 3.29 -30.40 5.44
C ILE A 187 4.05 -30.52 6.76
N HIS A 188 3.42 -30.14 7.86
CA HIS A 188 4.04 -30.21 9.18
C HIS A 188 4.23 -31.66 9.67
N LEU A 189 3.26 -32.54 9.37
CA LEU A 189 3.35 -33.98 9.64
C LEU A 189 4.54 -34.59 8.88
N ALA A 190 4.72 -34.27 7.60
CA ALA A 190 5.84 -34.75 6.81
C ALA A 190 7.20 -34.34 7.42
N LYS A 191 7.32 -33.08 7.86
CA LYS A 191 8.53 -32.58 8.55
C LYS A 191 8.80 -33.31 9.86
N SER A 192 7.77 -33.57 10.65
CA SER A 192 7.91 -34.25 11.95
C SER A 192 8.37 -35.70 11.74
N LEU A 193 7.68 -36.43 10.86
CA LEU A 193 8.04 -37.82 10.54
C LEU A 193 9.42 -37.93 9.87
N ALA A 194 9.86 -36.92 9.11
CA ALA A 194 11.21 -36.90 8.54
C ALA A 194 12.31 -36.93 9.61
N VAL A 195 12.10 -36.24 10.73
CA VAL A 195 13.02 -36.27 11.88
C VAL A 195 12.93 -37.61 12.59
N GLU A 196 11.71 -38.09 12.85
CA GLU A 196 11.47 -39.34 13.59
C GLU A 196 11.98 -40.58 12.84
N TRP A 197 11.93 -40.56 11.51
CA TRP A 197 12.23 -41.72 10.67
C TRP A 197 13.61 -41.68 10.04
N ALA A 198 14.43 -40.64 10.28
CA ALA A 198 15.73 -40.42 9.62
C ALA A 198 16.67 -41.64 9.64
N GLY A 199 16.55 -42.52 10.64
CA GLY A 199 17.35 -43.74 10.75
C GLY A 199 16.93 -44.92 9.86
N PHE A 200 15.76 -44.87 9.21
CA PHE A 200 15.25 -45.98 8.40
C PHE A 200 14.42 -45.59 7.18
N ALA A 201 13.96 -44.34 7.06
CA ALA A 201 13.18 -43.88 5.92
C ALA A 201 13.34 -42.37 5.68
N ARG A 202 12.97 -41.94 4.47
CA ARG A 202 12.85 -40.52 4.11
C ARG A 202 11.38 -40.14 4.04
N VAL A 203 11.06 -38.91 4.42
CA VAL A 203 9.70 -38.37 4.37
C VAL A 203 9.73 -36.99 3.74
N ASN A 204 8.96 -36.78 2.68
CA ASN A 204 8.87 -35.48 2.01
C ASN A 204 7.42 -35.20 1.60
N SER A 205 7.14 -33.97 1.20
CA SER A 205 5.86 -33.60 0.58
C SER A 205 6.06 -32.87 -0.73
N VAL A 206 5.05 -32.98 -1.59
CA VAL A 206 4.90 -32.15 -2.79
C VAL A 206 3.65 -31.31 -2.57
N SER A 207 3.73 -30.01 -2.85
CA SER A 207 2.63 -29.05 -2.71
C SER A 207 2.24 -28.50 -4.10
N PRO A 208 1.33 -29.17 -4.83
CA PRO A 208 0.86 -28.68 -6.12
C PRO A 208 -0.01 -27.42 -5.99
N GLY A 209 0.02 -26.58 -7.04
CA GLY A 209 -0.95 -25.52 -7.26
C GLY A 209 -2.24 -25.99 -7.93
N TYR A 210 -2.87 -25.13 -8.74
CA TYR A 210 -4.02 -25.53 -9.55
C TYR A 210 -3.57 -26.46 -10.69
N ILE A 211 -4.07 -27.70 -10.67
CA ILE A 211 -3.76 -28.74 -11.65
C ILE A 211 -5.04 -29.07 -12.41
N ASP A 212 -4.97 -29.20 -13.74
CA ASP A 212 -6.09 -29.61 -14.58
C ASP A 212 -6.46 -31.07 -14.31
N THR A 213 -7.41 -31.27 -13.40
CA THR A 213 -7.87 -32.57 -12.93
C THR A 213 -9.38 -32.54 -12.76
N PRO A 214 -10.05 -33.70 -12.63
CA PRO A 214 -11.48 -33.72 -12.31
C PRO A 214 -11.85 -32.95 -11.03
N ILE A 215 -10.91 -32.72 -10.10
CA ILE A 215 -11.13 -31.96 -8.87
C ILE A 215 -11.32 -30.45 -9.14
N SER A 216 -10.64 -29.89 -10.15
CA SER A 216 -10.75 -28.48 -10.57
C SER A 216 -11.68 -28.27 -11.77
N GLY A 217 -12.15 -29.36 -12.40
CA GLY A 217 -12.99 -29.34 -13.59
C GLY A 217 -14.34 -28.63 -13.43
N ASP A 218 -14.95 -28.75 -12.25
CA ASP A 218 -16.31 -28.24 -11.96
C ASP A 218 -16.34 -26.79 -11.45
N CYS A 219 -15.19 -26.11 -11.37
CA CYS A 219 -15.12 -24.73 -10.89
C CYS A 219 -15.66 -23.72 -11.93
N PRO A 220 -16.42 -22.69 -11.50
CA PRO A 220 -16.94 -21.65 -12.38
C PRO A 220 -15.82 -20.96 -13.20
N PHE A 221 -16.16 -20.52 -14.41
CA PHE A 221 -15.23 -19.84 -15.30
C PHE A 221 -14.58 -18.62 -14.62
N GLU A 222 -15.39 -17.80 -13.95
CA GLU A 222 -14.95 -16.59 -13.27
C GLU A 222 -13.93 -16.89 -12.17
N MET A 223 -14.15 -17.96 -11.41
CA MET A 223 -13.23 -18.41 -10.37
C MET A 223 -11.89 -18.85 -10.96
N LYS A 224 -11.90 -19.54 -12.10
CA LYS A 224 -10.67 -19.94 -12.80
C LYS A 224 -9.91 -18.74 -13.37
N GLU A 225 -10.60 -17.77 -13.96
CA GLU A 225 -9.97 -16.53 -14.43
C GLU A 225 -9.28 -15.78 -13.30
N GLU A 226 -9.92 -15.71 -12.12
CA GLU A 226 -9.30 -15.14 -10.92
C GLU A 226 -8.06 -15.93 -10.50
N TRP A 227 -8.11 -17.26 -10.47
CA TRP A 227 -6.93 -18.09 -10.19
C TRP A 227 -5.79 -17.85 -11.17
N TYR A 228 -6.08 -17.70 -12.46
CA TYR A 228 -5.07 -17.41 -13.47
C TYR A 228 -4.47 -16.02 -13.29
N SER A 229 -5.27 -15.02 -12.93
CA SER A 229 -4.78 -13.68 -12.59
C SER A 229 -3.82 -13.73 -11.37
N LEU A 230 -4.07 -14.66 -10.46
CA LEU A 230 -3.31 -14.87 -9.24
C LEU A 230 -2.14 -15.86 -9.39
N THR A 231 -2.02 -16.54 -10.53
CA THR A 231 -0.91 -17.45 -10.82
C THR A 231 0.02 -16.78 -11.84
N PRO A 232 1.30 -16.50 -11.54
CA PRO A 232 2.21 -15.85 -12.51
C PRO A 232 2.27 -16.52 -13.88
N MET A 233 2.17 -17.86 -13.94
CA MET A 233 2.12 -18.61 -15.20
C MET A 233 0.76 -18.58 -15.94
N LYS A 234 -0.29 -18.03 -15.32
CA LYS A 234 -1.64 -17.80 -15.89
C LYS A 234 -2.31 -19.02 -16.53
N ARG A 235 -2.11 -20.19 -15.94
CA ARG A 235 -2.70 -21.45 -16.39
C ARG A 235 -2.74 -22.46 -15.26
N ASP A 236 -3.59 -23.47 -15.42
CA ASP A 236 -3.45 -24.73 -14.69
C ASP A 236 -2.19 -25.47 -15.15
N ALA A 237 -1.59 -26.22 -14.23
CA ALA A 237 -0.56 -27.20 -14.59
C ALA A 237 -1.20 -28.48 -15.13
N ASP A 238 -0.58 -29.06 -16.15
CA ASP A 238 -0.91 -30.40 -16.60
C ASP A 238 -0.43 -31.40 -15.53
N PRO A 239 -1.23 -32.42 -15.14
CA PRO A 239 -0.81 -33.41 -14.14
C PRO A 239 0.54 -34.08 -14.47
N ARG A 240 0.91 -34.17 -15.76
CA ARG A 240 2.20 -34.71 -16.21
C ARG A 240 3.40 -33.85 -15.77
N GLU A 241 3.21 -32.57 -15.48
CA GLU A 241 4.26 -31.68 -14.98
C GLU A 241 4.73 -32.05 -13.57
N LEU A 242 3.94 -32.84 -12.81
CA LEU A 242 4.34 -33.34 -11.49
C LEU A 242 5.20 -34.61 -11.55
N LYS A 243 5.29 -35.30 -12.70
CA LYS A 243 6.00 -36.59 -12.80
C LYS A 243 7.44 -36.53 -12.30
N GLY A 244 8.17 -35.48 -12.70
CA GLY A 244 9.59 -35.33 -12.37
C GLY A 244 9.85 -35.21 -10.87
N VAL A 245 9.05 -34.42 -10.14
CA VAL A 245 9.27 -34.22 -8.71
C VAL A 245 8.97 -35.47 -7.89
N TYR A 246 7.92 -36.22 -8.23
CA TYR A 246 7.61 -37.48 -7.54
C TYR A 246 8.66 -38.55 -7.84
N LEU A 247 9.13 -38.66 -9.09
CA LEU A 247 10.21 -39.60 -9.43
C LEU A 247 11.52 -39.24 -8.72
N TYR A 248 11.87 -37.94 -8.64
CA TYR A 248 13.01 -37.47 -7.86
C TYR A 248 12.89 -37.88 -6.40
N LEU A 249 11.77 -37.56 -5.75
CA LEU A 249 11.56 -37.91 -4.35
C LEU A 249 11.55 -39.42 -4.14
N ALA A 250 10.91 -40.21 -5.01
CA ALA A 250 10.77 -41.66 -4.90
C ALA A 250 12.10 -42.43 -5.03
N SER A 251 13.00 -41.95 -5.88
CA SER A 251 14.22 -42.66 -6.31
C SER A 251 15.45 -42.37 -5.46
N ASN A 252 16.58 -42.99 -5.82
CA ASN A 252 17.88 -42.76 -5.18
C ASN A 252 18.49 -41.40 -5.54
N ALA A 253 17.90 -40.65 -6.48
CA ALA A 253 18.34 -39.30 -6.84
C ALA A 253 18.21 -38.30 -5.67
N SER A 254 17.41 -38.62 -4.64
CA SER A 254 17.11 -37.74 -3.52
C SER A 254 17.52 -38.32 -2.16
N THR A 255 18.53 -39.21 -2.10
CA THR A 255 18.94 -39.91 -0.85
C THR A 255 19.27 -39.02 0.35
N TYR A 256 19.54 -37.73 0.14
CA TYR A 256 19.79 -36.74 1.21
C TYR A 256 18.62 -35.75 1.43
N THR A 257 17.52 -35.89 0.68
CA THR A 257 16.33 -35.05 0.76
C THR A 257 15.31 -35.71 1.68
N THR A 258 15.10 -35.14 2.87
CA THR A 258 14.07 -35.54 3.84
C THR A 258 13.60 -34.29 4.58
N GLY A 259 12.31 -34.23 4.91
CA GLY A 259 11.65 -33.07 5.53
C GLY A 259 11.38 -31.91 4.57
N SER A 260 11.65 -32.09 3.27
CA SER A 260 11.39 -31.06 2.27
C SER A 260 9.93 -31.07 1.83
N ASP A 261 9.37 -29.87 1.66
CA ASP A 261 8.16 -29.66 0.89
C ASP A 261 8.54 -28.98 -0.42
N ILE A 262 8.23 -29.63 -1.55
CA ILE A 262 8.52 -29.10 -2.89
C ILE A 262 7.23 -28.49 -3.46
N VAL A 263 7.20 -27.17 -3.56
CA VAL A 263 6.05 -26.42 -4.10
C VAL A 263 6.12 -26.40 -5.63
N VAL A 264 5.02 -26.76 -6.30
CA VAL A 264 4.89 -26.78 -7.76
C VAL A 264 3.56 -26.11 -8.14
N ASP A 265 3.54 -24.78 -8.19
CA ASP A 265 2.29 -23.99 -8.20
C ASP A 265 2.26 -22.84 -9.22
N GLY A 266 3.19 -22.84 -10.18
CA GLY A 266 3.28 -21.77 -11.18
C GLY A 266 3.62 -20.38 -10.62
N GLY A 267 4.15 -20.33 -9.39
CA GLY A 267 4.55 -19.11 -8.68
C GLY A 267 3.44 -18.49 -7.82
N TYR A 268 2.33 -19.20 -7.58
CA TYR A 268 1.20 -18.68 -6.80
C TYR A 268 1.62 -18.23 -5.39
N THR A 269 2.40 -19.05 -4.69
CA THR A 269 2.86 -18.80 -3.31
C THR A 269 4.08 -17.90 -3.20
N CYS A 270 4.77 -17.58 -4.31
CA CYS A 270 5.88 -16.62 -4.32
C CYS A 270 5.43 -15.18 -4.00
N ARG A 271 4.12 -14.94 -3.92
CA ARG A 271 3.54 -13.67 -3.54
C ARG A 271 3.65 -13.47 -2.02
N ILE A 272 4.66 -12.70 -1.58
CA ILE A 272 4.35 -11.63 -0.59
C ILE A 272 3.31 -10.76 -1.29
N ILE A 273 2.30 -10.21 -0.62
CA ILE A 273 1.30 -9.32 -1.25
C ILE A 273 2.04 -8.15 -1.94
N MET A 274 2.43 -8.36 -3.19
CA MET A 274 2.85 -7.37 -4.14
C MET A 274 1.58 -7.17 -4.93
N THR A 275 0.79 -6.19 -4.49
CA THR A 275 -0.10 -5.50 -5.41
C THR A 275 0.75 -5.18 -6.64
N GLN A 276 0.25 -5.44 -7.85
CA GLN A 276 0.78 -4.72 -9.00
C GLN A 276 0.78 -3.25 -8.57
N ASP A 277 1.97 -2.67 -8.48
CA ASP A 277 2.18 -1.36 -7.90
C ASP A 277 1.64 -0.35 -8.91
N SER A 278 0.32 -0.17 -8.88
CA SER A 278 -0.37 0.93 -9.50
C SER A 278 -0.12 2.17 -8.64
N ASN A 279 0.10 3.29 -9.31
CA ASN A 279 0.08 4.63 -8.73
C ASN A 279 -1.02 5.48 -9.39
N PRO A 280 -2.31 5.19 -9.13
CA PRO A 280 -3.40 6.05 -9.60
C PRO A 280 -3.11 7.50 -9.21
N SER A 281 -3.17 8.38 -10.18
CA SER A 281 -2.78 9.78 -10.10
C SER A 281 -3.81 10.66 -10.78
N PHE A 282 -4.13 11.81 -10.18
CA PHE A 282 -5.01 12.80 -10.77
C PHE A 282 -4.19 13.83 -11.56
N VAL A 283 -4.22 13.70 -12.89
CA VAL A 283 -3.33 14.38 -13.82
C VAL A 283 -4.06 15.52 -14.51
N LEU A 284 -3.48 16.73 -14.48
CA LEU A 284 -3.83 17.83 -15.37
C LEU A 284 -3.11 17.64 -16.70
N LYS A 285 -3.84 17.20 -17.74
CA LYS A 285 -3.29 16.99 -19.08
C LYS A 285 -3.14 18.29 -19.87
N ALA A 286 -4.15 19.13 -19.78
CA ALA A 286 -4.19 20.45 -20.39
C ALA A 286 -5.14 21.36 -19.60
N VAL A 287 -5.24 22.63 -19.98
CA VAL A 287 -6.18 23.56 -19.36
C VAL A 287 -7.61 22.99 -19.44
N LYS A 288 -8.24 22.83 -18.26
CA LYS A 288 -9.57 22.23 -18.05
C LYS A 288 -9.69 20.75 -18.43
N ASP A 289 -8.59 20.05 -18.65
CA ASP A 289 -8.55 18.63 -19.01
C ASP A 289 -7.80 17.85 -17.93
N VAL A 290 -8.55 17.11 -17.11
CA VAL A 290 -8.03 16.27 -16.03
C VAL A 290 -8.37 14.81 -16.29
N ALA A 291 -7.53 13.90 -15.83
CA ALA A 291 -7.82 12.47 -15.90
C ALA A 291 -7.18 11.71 -14.75
N PHE A 292 -7.80 10.58 -14.43
CA PHE A 292 -7.16 9.53 -13.64
C PHE A 292 -6.24 8.72 -14.55
N GLU A 293 -4.96 8.68 -14.20
CA GLU A 293 -3.97 7.88 -14.90
C GLU A 293 -3.23 7.00 -13.89
N ASP A 294 -2.98 5.75 -14.26
CA ASP A 294 -2.07 4.92 -13.48
C ASP A 294 -0.63 5.26 -13.88
N ARG A 295 0.09 5.95 -12.99
CA ARG A 295 1.49 6.31 -13.19
C ARG A 295 2.40 5.22 -12.63
N PRO A 296 3.68 5.16 -13.01
CA PRO A 296 4.62 4.30 -12.33
C PRO A 296 4.71 4.67 -10.84
N VAL A 297 4.79 3.69 -9.95
CA VAL A 297 5.18 3.96 -8.55
C VAL A 297 6.60 4.52 -8.55
N PRO A 298 6.84 5.70 -7.96
CA PRO A 298 8.15 6.30 -7.97
C PRO A 298 9.14 5.43 -7.19
N ALA A 299 10.25 5.07 -7.83
CA ALA A 299 11.38 4.42 -7.18
C ALA A 299 12.22 5.46 -6.42
N LEU A 300 12.85 5.05 -5.31
CA LEU A 300 13.82 5.89 -4.62
C LEU A 300 15.00 6.21 -5.55
N GLN A 301 15.36 7.49 -5.66
CA GLN A 301 16.42 7.98 -6.56
C GLN A 301 17.65 8.47 -5.78
N ASP A 302 17.44 8.94 -4.55
CA ASP A 302 18.46 9.45 -3.64
C ASP A 302 18.44 8.68 -2.30
N PRO A 303 19.60 8.46 -1.65
CA PRO A 303 19.66 7.81 -0.33
C PRO A 303 18.84 8.49 0.78
N TRP A 304 18.45 9.75 0.62
CA TRP A 304 17.62 10.52 1.55
C TRP A 304 16.13 10.57 1.16
N ASP A 305 15.76 9.93 0.04
CA ASP A 305 14.37 9.87 -0.39
C ASP A 305 13.52 9.03 0.57
N VAL A 306 12.24 9.38 0.62
CA VAL A 306 11.18 8.60 1.25
C VAL A 306 10.02 8.48 0.29
N ARG A 307 9.43 7.29 0.22
CA ARG A 307 8.16 7.08 -0.48
C ARG A 307 7.03 7.11 0.52
N VAL A 308 6.08 7.99 0.31
CA VAL A 308 4.92 8.19 1.18
C VAL A 308 3.68 7.73 0.43
N GLN A 309 2.86 6.89 1.07
CA GLN A 309 1.50 6.64 0.64
C GLN A 309 0.63 7.80 1.09
N ILE A 310 0.03 8.50 0.14
CA ILE A 310 -0.76 9.68 0.41
C ILE A 310 -2.07 9.27 1.07
N ALA A 311 -2.38 9.91 2.20
CA ALA A 311 -3.57 9.64 2.97
C ALA A 311 -4.63 10.72 2.76
N GLN A 312 -4.22 11.99 2.76
CA GLN A 312 -5.13 13.14 2.61
C GLN A 312 -4.42 14.25 1.84
N THR A 313 -5.14 14.90 0.93
CA THR A 313 -4.66 16.05 0.17
C THR A 313 -5.69 17.18 0.23
N GLY A 314 -5.29 18.35 0.69
CA GLY A 314 -6.07 19.58 0.58
C GLY A 314 -6.00 20.17 -0.82
N ILE A 315 -7.14 20.73 -1.28
CA ILE A 315 -7.16 21.51 -2.52
C ILE A 315 -6.87 22.97 -2.21
N CYS A 316 -5.93 23.55 -2.97
CA CYS A 316 -5.63 24.97 -2.92
C CYS A 316 -6.24 25.72 -4.12
N GLY A 317 -6.40 27.03 -3.97
CA GLY A 317 -6.82 27.91 -5.08
C GLY A 317 -5.81 27.89 -6.24
N SER A 318 -4.53 27.61 -5.98
CA SER A 318 -3.49 27.47 -7.00
C SER A 318 -3.72 26.25 -7.90
N ASP A 319 -4.13 25.10 -7.36
CA ASP A 319 -4.44 23.90 -8.16
C ASP A 319 -5.60 24.22 -9.13
N VAL A 320 -6.63 24.91 -8.66
CA VAL A 320 -7.74 25.37 -9.50
C VAL A 320 -7.28 26.41 -10.52
N HIS A 321 -6.34 27.29 -10.17
CA HIS A 321 -5.80 28.28 -11.09
C HIS A 321 -5.00 27.63 -12.23
N TYR A 322 -4.18 26.61 -11.94
CA TYR A 322 -3.53 25.79 -12.96
C TYR A 322 -4.55 25.05 -13.82
N TRP A 323 -5.56 24.43 -13.21
CA TRP A 323 -6.63 23.77 -13.97
C TRP A 323 -7.35 24.75 -14.91
N GLN A 324 -7.66 25.97 -14.47
CA GLN A 324 -8.42 26.94 -15.26
C GLN A 324 -7.60 27.71 -16.30
N ARG A 325 -6.32 27.98 -16.04
CA ARG A 325 -5.50 28.91 -16.83
C ARG A 325 -4.17 28.32 -17.32
N GLY A 326 -3.74 27.19 -16.76
CA GLY A 326 -2.48 26.55 -17.12
C GLY A 326 -1.23 27.33 -16.73
N ARG A 327 -1.34 28.39 -15.91
CA ARG A 327 -0.19 29.16 -15.44
C ARG A 327 -0.46 29.96 -14.18
N ILE A 328 0.57 30.17 -13.37
CA ILE A 328 0.60 31.16 -12.28
C ILE A 328 1.90 31.96 -12.42
N GLY A 329 1.79 33.25 -12.73
CA GLY A 329 2.97 34.07 -13.05
C GLY A 329 3.76 33.46 -14.22
N ASP A 330 5.05 33.20 -13.99
CA ASP A 330 5.98 32.63 -14.96
C ASP A 330 5.94 31.08 -15.01
N PHE A 331 5.22 30.42 -14.10
CA PHE A 331 5.08 28.97 -14.09
C PHE A 331 3.99 28.55 -15.07
N VAL A 332 4.37 28.07 -16.25
CA VAL A 332 3.47 27.68 -17.34
C VAL A 332 3.43 26.16 -17.47
N LEU A 333 2.23 25.60 -17.59
CA LEU A 333 2.00 24.18 -17.89
C LEU A 333 2.46 23.88 -19.32
N THR A 334 3.58 23.17 -19.46
CA THR A 334 4.15 22.76 -20.75
C THR A 334 4.02 21.25 -21.02
N SER A 335 3.68 20.47 -20.00
CA SER A 335 3.43 19.03 -20.06
C SER A 335 2.40 18.61 -19.02
N PRO A 336 1.77 17.43 -19.15
CA PRO A 336 0.89 16.91 -18.11
C PRO A 336 1.60 16.79 -16.75
N ILE A 337 0.92 17.19 -15.68
CA ILE A 337 1.42 17.06 -14.30
C ILE A 337 0.35 16.46 -13.38
N VAL A 338 0.76 15.74 -12.35
CA VAL A 338 -0.10 15.40 -11.21
C VAL A 338 -0.40 16.66 -10.40
N LEU A 339 -1.64 16.83 -9.91
CA LEU A 339 -2.04 17.98 -9.08
C LEU A 339 -1.81 17.73 -7.58
N GLY A 340 -2.05 18.74 -6.74
CA GLY A 340 -2.05 18.63 -5.27
C GLY A 340 -0.68 18.82 -4.61
N HIS A 341 -0.64 19.58 -3.53
CA HIS A 341 0.60 19.91 -2.80
C HIS A 341 0.40 20.08 -1.29
N GLU A 342 -0.83 19.99 -0.78
CA GLU A 342 -1.15 20.11 0.64
C GLU A 342 -1.43 18.72 1.23
N SER A 343 -0.39 17.89 1.42
CA SER A 343 -0.60 16.44 1.66
C SER A 343 0.01 15.91 2.94
N SER A 344 -0.62 14.86 3.47
CA SER A 344 -0.08 13.99 4.51
C SER A 344 -0.17 12.53 4.09
N GLY A 345 0.60 11.68 4.77
CA GLY A 345 0.60 10.26 4.46
C GLY A 345 1.41 9.41 5.42
N THR A 346 1.59 8.15 5.04
CA THR A 346 2.36 7.15 5.78
C THR A 346 3.62 6.80 4.99
N VAL A 347 4.77 6.80 5.66
CA VAL A 347 6.04 6.39 5.05
C VAL A 347 6.01 4.89 4.74
N MET A 348 6.23 4.53 3.48
CA MET A 348 6.19 3.15 2.99
C MET A 348 7.59 2.59 2.69
N GLU A 349 8.52 3.46 2.30
CA GLU A 349 9.91 3.10 2.02
C GLU A 349 10.80 4.28 2.41
N VAL A 350 12.00 3.98 2.90
CA VAL A 350 13.02 4.98 3.25
C VAL A 350 14.34 4.63 2.57
N GLY A 351 15.04 5.65 2.09
CA GLY A 351 16.37 5.52 1.53
C GLY A 351 17.41 5.12 2.59
N SER A 352 18.53 4.58 2.13
CA SER A 352 19.56 3.99 2.99
C SER A 352 20.27 4.98 3.93
N ALA A 353 20.19 6.28 3.66
CA ALA A 353 20.78 7.33 4.51
C ALA A 353 19.78 7.96 5.48
N VAL A 354 18.47 7.70 5.31
CA VAL A 354 17.40 8.27 6.16
C VAL A 354 17.54 7.75 7.60
N LYS A 355 17.52 8.67 8.57
CA LYS A 355 17.63 8.36 10.01
C LYS A 355 16.54 8.99 10.86
N ASN A 356 15.88 10.02 10.36
CA ASN A 356 14.85 10.78 11.06
C ASN A 356 13.43 10.20 10.88
N LEU A 357 13.26 9.24 9.97
CA LEU A 357 11.99 8.59 9.64
C LEU A 357 12.15 7.08 9.50
N LYS A 358 11.07 6.34 9.73
CA LYS A 358 10.97 4.90 9.46
C LYS A 358 9.64 4.57 8.78
N VAL A 359 9.58 3.39 8.16
CA VAL A 359 8.34 2.84 7.59
C VAL A 359 7.24 2.79 8.66
N GLY A 360 6.04 3.24 8.30
CA GLY A 360 4.89 3.38 9.19
C GLY A 360 4.75 4.75 9.86
N ASP A 361 5.75 5.63 9.78
CA ASP A 361 5.64 6.98 10.31
C ASP A 361 4.57 7.79 9.55
N ARG A 362 3.76 8.52 10.31
CA ARG A 362 2.75 9.44 9.79
C ARG A 362 3.39 10.82 9.63
N VAL A 363 3.31 11.40 8.44
CA VAL A 363 4.02 12.62 8.10
C VAL A 363 3.13 13.63 7.40
N ALA A 364 3.37 14.92 7.68
CA ALA A 364 3.01 16.01 6.79
C ALA A 364 4.15 16.24 5.79
N ILE A 365 3.81 16.53 4.54
CA ILE A 365 4.79 16.65 3.46
C ILE A 365 4.96 18.13 3.12
N GLU A 366 6.18 18.64 3.26
CA GLU A 366 6.55 19.94 2.71
C GLU A 366 6.84 19.78 1.20
N PRO A 367 6.02 20.38 0.31
CA PRO A 367 6.04 20.10 -1.12
C PRO A 367 7.22 20.71 -1.90
N GLY A 368 7.97 21.64 -1.29
CA GLY A 368 9.08 22.36 -1.94
C GLY A 368 10.45 21.83 -1.52
N ILE A 369 11.18 21.23 -2.46
CA ILE A 369 12.54 20.74 -2.23
C ILE A 369 13.55 21.70 -2.87
N PRO A 370 14.31 22.45 -2.08
CA PRO A 370 15.31 23.38 -2.59
C PRO A 370 16.61 22.66 -2.98
N CYS A 371 17.48 23.35 -3.70
CA CYS A 371 18.78 22.77 -4.12
C CYS A 371 19.80 22.60 -2.99
N ARG A 372 19.59 23.21 -1.80
CA ARG A 372 20.50 23.22 -0.64
C ARG A 372 21.88 23.86 -0.87
N HIS A 373 22.15 24.41 -2.05
CA HIS A 373 23.50 24.88 -2.41
C HIS A 373 23.57 26.37 -2.76
N CYS A 374 22.44 27.03 -3.02
CA CYS A 374 22.44 28.47 -3.34
C CYS A 374 22.42 29.34 -2.07
N GLU A 375 22.74 30.63 -2.24
CA GLU A 375 22.75 31.62 -1.16
C GLU A 375 21.40 31.71 -0.41
N TYR A 376 20.27 31.57 -1.12
CA TYR A 376 18.96 31.54 -0.49
C TYR A 376 18.78 30.34 0.45
N CYS A 377 19.29 29.17 0.07
CA CYS A 377 19.24 28.00 0.94
C CYS A 377 20.12 28.21 2.18
N HIS A 378 21.34 28.73 2.01
CA HIS A 378 22.29 28.92 3.10
C HIS A 378 21.87 30.03 4.07
N SER A 379 21.17 31.04 3.58
CA SER A 379 20.59 32.11 4.40
C SER A 379 19.25 31.74 5.07
N GLY A 380 18.73 30.53 4.84
CA GLY A 380 17.46 30.05 5.41
C GLY A 380 16.19 30.57 4.70
N SER A 381 16.33 31.17 3.52
CA SER A 381 15.23 31.62 2.66
C SER A 381 15.04 30.70 1.46
N TYR A 382 15.05 29.38 1.69
CA TYR A 382 15.07 28.39 0.61
C TYR A 382 13.85 28.44 -0.32
N ASN A 383 12.74 29.05 0.11
CA ASN A 383 11.58 29.32 -0.74
C ASN A 383 11.87 30.25 -1.93
N LEU A 384 13.00 30.94 -1.91
CA LEU A 384 13.50 31.77 -3.01
C LEU A 384 14.53 31.01 -3.88
N CYS A 385 14.76 29.72 -3.63
CA CYS A 385 15.68 28.92 -4.41
C CYS A 385 15.19 28.87 -5.88
N PRO A 386 16.03 29.27 -6.87
CA PRO A 386 15.64 29.25 -8.28
C PRO A 386 15.53 27.83 -8.86
N ASN A 387 16.09 26.84 -8.15
CA ASN A 387 16.09 25.43 -8.52
C ASN A 387 15.21 24.60 -7.57
N ASP A 388 14.23 25.26 -6.93
CA ASP A 388 13.24 24.58 -6.09
C ASP A 388 12.35 23.67 -6.93
N ARG A 389 12.10 22.47 -6.42
CA ARG A 389 11.15 21.50 -6.98
C ARG A 389 9.91 21.50 -6.11
N PHE A 390 8.84 22.15 -6.57
CA PHE A 390 7.60 22.29 -5.80
C PHE A 390 6.49 21.42 -6.39
N ALA A 391 5.87 20.58 -5.56
CA ALA A 391 4.78 19.70 -5.98
C ALA A 391 3.64 20.48 -6.66
N ALA A 392 3.12 19.96 -7.77
CA ALA A 392 2.06 20.57 -8.58
C ALA A 392 2.39 21.97 -9.16
N THR A 393 3.66 22.39 -9.16
CA THR A 393 4.14 23.55 -9.91
C THR A 393 4.90 23.05 -11.14
N PRO A 394 4.45 23.36 -12.36
CA PRO A 394 5.11 22.91 -13.58
C PRO A 394 6.62 23.22 -13.59
N PRO A 395 7.47 22.26 -13.99
CA PRO A 395 7.14 20.96 -14.61
C PRO A 395 7.02 19.79 -13.62
N HIS A 396 6.90 20.04 -12.31
CA HIS A 396 6.97 18.99 -11.28
C HIS A 396 5.59 18.43 -10.92
N ASP A 397 5.51 17.10 -10.86
CA ASP A 397 4.33 16.38 -10.42
C ASP A 397 3.98 16.70 -8.95
N GLY A 398 2.67 16.75 -8.71
CA GLY A 398 2.05 16.88 -7.40
C GLY A 398 1.92 15.57 -6.63
N THR A 399 1.18 15.68 -5.53
CA THR A 399 0.99 14.65 -4.51
C THR A 399 -0.38 13.98 -4.58
N LEU A 400 -1.29 14.39 -5.47
CA LEU A 400 -2.60 13.77 -5.62
C LEU A 400 -2.50 12.47 -6.44
N SER A 401 -1.78 11.51 -5.85
CA SER A 401 -1.50 10.16 -6.32
C SER A 401 -1.50 9.18 -5.16
N LYS A 402 -1.49 7.86 -5.41
CA LYS A 402 -1.39 6.86 -4.34
C LYS A 402 -0.07 6.95 -3.57
N TYR A 403 1.05 7.08 -4.30
CA TYR A 403 2.39 7.21 -3.77
C TYR A 403 3.09 8.45 -4.33
N TYR A 404 3.83 9.13 -3.45
CA TYR A 404 4.69 10.24 -3.79
C TYR A 404 6.08 10.04 -3.21
N ILE A 405 7.10 10.53 -3.91
CA ILE A 405 8.49 10.52 -3.44
C ILE A 405 8.94 11.93 -3.10
N THR A 406 9.56 12.09 -1.95
CA THR A 406 10.15 13.35 -1.50
C THR A 406 11.38 13.06 -0.62
N GLN A 407 12.03 14.09 -0.10
CA GLN A 407 13.19 13.94 0.75
C GLN A 407 12.83 13.97 2.23
N SER A 408 13.49 13.12 3.00
CA SER A 408 13.20 12.88 4.42
C SER A 408 13.23 14.13 5.30
N ASP A 409 14.03 15.15 4.97
CA ASP A 409 14.11 16.42 5.68
C ASP A 409 12.92 17.36 5.40
N PHE A 410 12.10 17.05 4.39
CA PHE A 410 10.86 17.74 4.03
C PHE A 410 9.61 16.89 4.38
N CYS A 411 9.78 15.84 5.18
CA CYS A 411 8.69 15.09 5.79
C CYS A 411 8.72 15.28 7.31
N TYR A 412 7.64 15.83 7.86
CA TYR A 412 7.53 16.16 9.27
C TYR A 412 6.64 15.15 9.97
N PRO A 413 7.15 14.34 10.92
CA PRO A 413 6.33 13.46 11.74
C PRO A 413 5.21 14.23 12.43
N ILE A 414 3.98 13.71 12.34
CA ILE A 414 2.84 14.25 13.08
C ILE A 414 2.56 13.38 14.31
N PRO A 415 2.25 13.98 15.48
CA PRO A 415 1.93 13.21 16.69
C PRO A 415 0.69 12.33 16.55
N ASP A 416 0.60 11.27 17.36
CA ASP A 416 -0.50 10.29 17.30
C ASP A 416 -1.90 10.93 17.43
N HIS A 417 -2.05 11.98 18.24
CA HIS A 417 -3.33 12.66 18.48
C HIS A 417 -3.77 13.59 17.34
N MET A 418 -2.88 13.88 16.39
CA MET A 418 -3.18 14.66 15.20
C MET A 418 -3.56 13.66 14.08
N ASN A 419 -4.69 13.86 13.39
CA ASN A 419 -5.14 12.98 12.31
C ASN A 419 -4.52 13.34 10.94
N MET A 420 -4.75 12.54 9.89
CA MET A 420 -4.15 12.80 8.58
C MET A 420 -4.70 14.06 7.89
N GLU A 421 -5.96 14.43 8.13
CA GLU A 421 -6.51 15.69 7.59
C GLU A 421 -5.83 16.91 8.21
N GLU A 422 -5.58 16.87 9.52
CA GLU A 422 -4.76 17.87 10.21
C GLU A 422 -3.34 17.91 9.64
N GLY A 423 -2.77 16.75 9.31
CA GLY A 423 -1.48 16.64 8.61
C GLY A 423 -1.47 17.37 7.26
N ALA A 424 -2.51 17.20 6.45
CA ALA A 424 -2.64 17.88 5.16
C ALA A 424 -2.77 19.40 5.33
N MET A 425 -3.38 19.84 6.44
CA MET A 425 -3.52 21.24 6.82
C MET A 425 -2.24 21.90 7.33
N VAL A 426 -1.14 21.16 7.51
CA VAL A 426 0.16 21.75 7.89
C VAL A 426 0.67 22.71 6.82
N GLU A 427 0.49 22.39 5.52
CA GLU A 427 0.92 23.25 4.41
C GLU A 427 0.29 24.66 4.49
N PRO A 428 -1.05 24.81 4.51
CA PRO A 428 -1.65 26.14 4.54
C PRO A 428 -1.40 26.87 5.88
N VAL A 429 -1.19 26.15 6.99
CA VAL A 429 -0.77 26.77 8.26
C VAL A 429 0.68 27.28 8.16
N ALA A 430 1.57 26.56 7.47
CA ALA A 430 2.95 27.00 7.24
C ALA A 430 2.99 28.27 6.38
N VAL A 431 2.08 28.41 5.40
CA VAL A 431 1.90 29.67 4.65
C VAL A 431 1.52 30.82 5.60
N ALA A 432 0.58 30.62 6.52
CA ALA A 432 0.24 31.63 7.52
C ALA A 432 1.40 31.95 8.48
N CYS A 433 2.20 30.94 8.86
CA CYS A 433 3.42 31.13 9.65
C CYS A 433 4.44 31.99 8.89
N GLN A 434 4.60 31.79 7.58
CA GLN A 434 5.49 32.61 6.76
C GLN A 434 4.99 34.05 6.64
N ILE A 435 3.69 34.25 6.37
CA ILE A 435 3.10 35.57 6.23
C ILE A 435 3.29 36.38 7.52
N THR A 436 3.03 35.76 8.67
CA THR A 436 3.23 36.39 9.99
C THR A 436 4.71 36.61 10.33
N LYS A 437 5.60 35.69 9.94
CA LYS A 437 7.07 35.84 10.07
C LYS A 437 7.58 37.02 9.25
N VAL A 438 7.16 37.15 7.98
CA VAL A 438 7.52 38.27 7.10
C VAL A 438 6.94 39.59 7.60
N GLY A 439 5.70 39.56 8.11
CA GLY A 439 5.05 40.70 8.76
C GLY A 439 5.65 41.06 10.12
N ASN A 440 6.60 40.26 10.62
CA ASN A 440 7.23 40.42 11.92
C ASN A 440 6.18 40.57 13.05
N VAL A 441 5.14 39.72 13.00
CA VAL A 441 4.05 39.69 13.97
C VAL A 441 4.58 39.23 15.31
N ARG A 442 4.25 39.99 16.36
CA ARG A 442 4.74 39.82 17.74
C ARG A 442 3.61 40.06 18.73
N ALA A 443 3.85 39.64 19.96
CA ALA A 443 2.95 39.90 21.07
C ALA A 443 2.65 41.40 21.21
N ASN A 444 1.43 41.72 21.66
CA ASN A 444 0.92 43.06 21.91
C ASN A 444 0.64 43.95 20.68
N GLN A 445 0.82 43.46 19.45
CA GLN A 445 0.50 44.21 18.23
C GLN A 445 -1.00 44.15 17.86
N LYS A 446 -1.48 45.18 17.17
CA LYS A 446 -2.78 45.22 16.48
C LYS A 446 -2.59 44.80 15.03
N ILE A 447 -3.33 43.80 14.58
CA ILE A 447 -3.21 43.18 13.26
C ILE A 447 -4.53 43.30 12.52
N VAL A 448 -4.49 43.66 11.24
CA VAL A 448 -5.67 43.60 10.35
C VAL A 448 -5.36 42.64 9.21
N VAL A 449 -6.26 41.68 8.98
CA VAL A 449 -6.13 40.68 7.93
C VAL A 449 -7.24 40.91 6.90
N PHE A 450 -6.85 41.27 5.67
CA PHE A 450 -7.78 41.34 4.55
C PHE A 450 -7.96 39.93 3.96
N GLY A 451 -9.21 39.47 3.93
CA GLY A 451 -9.61 38.12 3.55
C GLY A 451 -9.95 37.26 4.77
N CYS A 452 -11.12 36.64 4.73
CA CYS A 452 -11.58 35.57 5.63
C CYS A 452 -11.79 34.26 4.85
N GLY A 453 -11.05 34.07 3.75
CA GLY A 453 -10.83 32.75 3.13
C GLY A 453 -9.81 31.91 3.92
N PRO A 454 -9.44 30.72 3.44
CA PRO A 454 -8.59 29.78 4.18
C PRO A 454 -7.29 30.41 4.72
N ILE A 455 -6.50 31.07 3.85
CA ILE A 455 -5.25 31.71 4.25
C ILE A 455 -5.48 32.87 5.23
N GLY A 456 -6.51 33.68 5.00
CA GLY A 456 -6.84 34.80 5.88
C GLY A 456 -7.23 34.34 7.29
N LEU A 457 -8.09 33.31 7.40
CA LEU A 457 -8.48 32.70 8.68
C LEU A 457 -7.26 32.13 9.41
N LEU A 458 -6.36 31.46 8.70
CA LEU A 458 -5.13 30.92 9.29
C LEU A 458 -4.17 32.04 9.74
N CYS A 459 -4.00 33.11 8.96
CA CYS A 459 -3.23 34.28 9.37
C CYS A 459 -3.78 34.92 10.65
N GLN A 460 -5.10 34.98 10.80
CA GLN A 460 -5.74 35.48 12.02
C GLN A 460 -5.41 34.58 13.22
N ALA A 461 -5.63 33.27 13.09
CA ALA A 461 -5.36 32.29 14.15
C ALA A 461 -3.87 32.24 14.56
N VAL A 462 -2.94 32.24 13.59
CA VAL A 462 -1.50 32.27 13.87
C VAL A 462 -1.10 33.58 14.54
N SER A 463 -1.67 34.73 14.12
CA SER A 463 -1.43 36.01 14.79
C SER A 463 -1.87 35.99 16.25
N LYS A 464 -3.03 35.39 16.57
CA LYS A 464 -3.47 35.17 17.95
C LYS A 464 -2.54 34.24 18.71
N ALA A 465 -2.09 33.15 18.09
CA ALA A 465 -1.15 32.20 18.71
C ALA A 465 0.21 32.85 19.04
N TYR A 466 0.61 33.88 18.30
CA TYR A 466 1.81 34.69 18.55
C TYR A 466 1.59 35.82 19.58
N GLY A 467 0.37 35.93 20.15
CA GLY A 467 0.04 36.88 21.20
C GLY A 467 -0.36 38.27 20.71
N ALA A 468 -0.83 38.41 19.46
CA ALA A 468 -1.38 39.67 18.98
C ALA A 468 -2.49 40.19 19.93
N LYS A 469 -2.42 41.48 20.27
CA LYS A 469 -3.36 42.14 21.18
C LYS A 469 -4.77 42.18 20.60
N LYS A 470 -4.86 42.50 19.30
CA LYS A 470 -6.13 42.61 18.57
C LYS A 470 -5.91 42.14 17.13
N VAL A 471 -6.80 41.29 16.63
CA VAL A 471 -6.82 40.79 15.25
C VAL A 471 -8.18 41.08 14.65
N ILE A 472 -8.22 41.82 13.53
CA ILE A 472 -9.45 42.15 12.82
C ILE A 472 -9.45 41.47 11.46
N GLY A 473 -10.49 40.69 11.17
CA GLY A 473 -10.74 40.13 9.84
C GLY A 473 -11.56 41.08 8.97
N VAL A 474 -11.20 41.24 7.70
CA VAL A 474 -11.96 42.03 6.73
C VAL A 474 -12.39 41.14 5.57
N ASP A 475 -13.69 41.04 5.29
CA ASP A 475 -14.19 40.27 4.14
C ASP A 475 -15.52 40.84 3.62
N ILE A 476 -15.76 40.72 2.32
CA ILE A 476 -17.02 41.10 1.69
C ILE A 476 -18.15 40.12 2.02
N SER A 477 -17.81 38.85 2.27
CA SER A 477 -18.75 37.82 2.68
C SER A 477 -19.03 37.95 4.17
N LYS A 478 -20.27 38.32 4.48
CA LYS A 478 -20.75 38.39 5.86
C LYS A 478 -20.62 37.04 6.58
N SER A 479 -20.90 35.94 5.89
CA SER A 479 -20.84 34.60 6.49
C SER A 479 -19.41 34.20 6.87
N ARG A 480 -18.42 34.47 6.00
CA ARG A 480 -16.99 34.23 6.29
C ARG A 480 -16.47 35.14 7.39
N ALA A 481 -16.86 36.42 7.39
CA ALA A 481 -16.50 37.36 8.44
C ALA A 481 -17.07 36.92 9.81
N GLU A 482 -18.33 36.50 9.89
CA GLU A 482 -18.87 36.00 11.16
C GLU A 482 -18.20 34.69 11.61
N PHE A 483 -17.84 33.79 10.69
CA PHE A 483 -17.05 32.61 11.03
C PHE A 483 -15.67 32.99 11.61
N ALA A 484 -14.99 33.98 11.04
CA ALA A 484 -13.68 34.44 11.48
C ALA A 484 -13.64 34.86 12.97
N LYS A 485 -14.70 35.50 13.49
CA LYS A 485 -14.84 35.83 14.93
C LYS A 485 -14.82 34.58 15.83
N THR A 486 -15.35 33.48 15.32
CA THR A 486 -15.38 32.22 16.07
C THR A 486 -14.09 31.42 15.95
N PHE A 487 -13.15 31.86 15.11
CA PHE A 487 -11.95 31.11 14.74
C PHE A 487 -10.66 31.77 15.22
N GLY A 488 -10.38 33.01 14.78
CA GLY A 488 -9.11 33.68 15.06
C GLY A 488 -9.15 35.21 15.06
N ALA A 489 -10.26 35.83 14.70
CA ALA A 489 -10.43 37.28 14.79
C ALA A 489 -11.10 37.67 16.11
N ASP A 490 -10.64 38.77 16.72
CA ASP A 490 -11.32 39.38 17.86
C ASP A 490 -12.57 40.16 17.40
N ASP A 491 -12.51 40.73 16.19
CA ASP A 491 -13.55 41.53 15.57
C ASP A 491 -13.48 41.36 14.04
N VAL A 492 -14.55 41.72 13.33
CA VAL A 492 -14.55 41.71 11.85
C VAL A 492 -15.23 42.91 11.25
N PHE A 493 -14.79 43.26 10.04
CA PHE A 493 -15.34 44.33 9.23
C PHE A 493 -15.86 43.79 7.90
N VAL A 494 -17.14 44.07 7.62
CA VAL A 494 -17.74 43.84 6.30
C VAL A 494 -17.90 45.21 5.64
N PRO A 495 -17.12 45.51 4.58
CA PRO A 495 -17.15 46.82 3.96
C PRO A 495 -18.52 47.08 3.31
N PRO A 496 -19.10 48.28 3.47
CA PRO A 496 -20.29 48.64 2.72
C PRO A 496 -19.98 48.82 1.22
N PRO A 497 -20.99 48.75 0.35
CA PRO A 497 -20.82 49.03 -1.08
C PRO A 497 -20.22 50.42 -1.31
N PRO A 498 -19.36 50.60 -2.33
CA PRO A 498 -18.82 51.92 -2.67
C PRO A 498 -19.95 52.88 -3.09
N PRO A 499 -19.93 54.14 -2.63
CA PRO A 499 -20.82 55.18 -3.15
C PRO A 499 -20.61 55.42 -4.65
N VAL A 500 -21.67 55.83 -5.36
CA VAL A 500 -21.66 56.02 -6.83
C VAL A 500 -20.77 57.18 -7.27
N ASP A 501 -20.63 58.20 -6.43
CA ASP A 501 -19.96 59.49 -6.69
C ASP A 501 -18.54 59.57 -6.14
N VAL A 502 -18.00 58.47 -5.60
CA VAL A 502 -16.67 58.42 -4.99
C VAL A 502 -15.77 57.51 -5.83
N SER A 503 -14.56 57.97 -6.16
CA SER A 503 -13.60 57.13 -6.90
C SER A 503 -13.16 55.91 -6.08
N PRO A 504 -12.77 54.78 -6.70
CA PRO A 504 -12.28 53.61 -5.97
C PRO A 504 -11.11 53.91 -5.02
N GLU A 505 -10.22 54.82 -5.42
CA GLU A 505 -9.06 55.25 -4.63
C GLU A 505 -9.49 56.06 -3.41
N GLU A 506 -10.37 57.04 -3.59
CA GLU A 506 -10.91 57.86 -2.50
C GLU A 506 -11.73 57.00 -1.53
N TRP A 507 -12.46 56.01 -2.06
CA TRP A 507 -13.21 55.07 -1.26
C TRP A 507 -12.31 54.19 -0.39
N SER A 508 -11.20 53.69 -0.94
CA SER A 508 -10.24 52.89 -0.19
C SER A 508 -9.61 53.68 0.97
N GLU A 509 -9.33 54.97 0.78
CA GLU A 509 -8.87 55.85 1.86
C GLU A 509 -9.95 56.07 2.93
N LYS A 510 -11.20 56.30 2.51
CA LYS A 510 -12.35 56.44 3.43
C LYS A 510 -12.59 55.17 4.24
N LEU A 511 -12.54 54.00 3.62
CA LEU A 511 -12.68 52.70 4.32
C LEU A 511 -11.59 52.53 5.39
N ALA A 512 -10.35 52.91 5.09
CA ALA A 512 -9.28 52.84 6.08
C ALA A 512 -9.57 53.71 7.31
N LYS A 513 -10.17 54.90 7.15
CA LYS A 513 -10.58 55.76 8.28
C LYS A 513 -11.71 55.13 9.09
N ILE A 514 -12.73 54.61 8.41
CA ILE A 514 -13.86 53.90 9.04
C ILE A 514 -13.36 52.73 9.90
N ILE A 515 -12.45 51.90 9.36
CA ILE A 515 -11.89 50.76 10.10
C ILE A 515 -11.12 51.24 11.33
N LYS A 516 -10.34 52.33 11.24
CA LYS A 516 -9.60 52.85 12.40
C LYS A 516 -10.52 53.30 13.51
N GLU A 517 -11.55 54.06 13.17
CA GLU A 517 -12.52 54.62 14.11
C GLU A 517 -13.35 53.50 14.75
N GLN A 518 -13.89 52.59 13.94
CA GLN A 518 -14.76 51.51 14.41
C GLN A 518 -14.09 50.59 15.43
N PHE A 519 -12.80 50.30 15.26
CA PHE A 519 -12.09 49.33 16.11
C PHE A 519 -11.06 49.94 17.07
N ASP A 520 -11.05 51.28 17.20
CA ASP A 520 -10.11 52.02 18.04
C ASP A 520 -8.63 51.67 17.75
N LEU A 521 -8.26 51.77 16.47
CA LEU A 521 -6.89 51.46 16.03
C LEU A 521 -5.92 52.63 16.18
N GLY A 522 -6.40 53.83 16.54
CA GLY A 522 -5.57 55.04 16.59
C GLY A 522 -4.99 55.36 15.20
N GLU A 523 -3.67 55.51 15.10
CA GLU A 523 -2.98 55.77 13.82
C GLU A 523 -3.11 54.62 12.80
N GLY A 524 -3.50 53.42 13.23
CA GLY A 524 -3.63 52.21 12.40
C GLY A 524 -3.08 50.95 13.10
N PRO A 525 -3.26 49.76 12.50
CA PRO A 525 -2.64 48.53 12.99
C PRO A 525 -1.12 48.57 12.79
N ASP A 526 -0.41 47.81 13.61
CA ASP A 526 1.04 47.59 13.50
C ASP A 526 1.39 46.83 12.23
N VAL A 527 0.55 45.84 11.88
CA VAL A 527 0.73 44.99 10.70
C VAL A 527 -0.60 44.82 9.97
N VAL A 528 -0.55 44.95 8.65
CA VAL A 528 -1.62 44.53 7.73
C VAL A 528 -1.16 43.30 6.96
N LEU A 529 -1.97 42.25 6.98
CA LEU A 529 -1.76 41.02 6.19
C LEU A 529 -2.84 40.97 5.09
N GLU A 530 -2.44 41.10 3.83
CA GLU A 530 -3.35 41.13 2.68
C GLU A 530 -3.39 39.76 2.01
N ALA A 531 -4.51 39.04 2.16
CA ALA A 531 -4.70 37.67 1.69
C ALA A 531 -5.81 37.55 0.62
N THR A 532 -6.21 38.65 -0.03
CA THR A 532 -7.23 38.65 -1.10
C THR A 532 -6.64 38.85 -2.50
N GLY A 533 -5.58 39.64 -2.64
CA GLY A 533 -5.06 40.09 -3.94
C GLY A 533 -5.93 41.13 -4.64
N ALA A 534 -7.02 41.59 -4.01
CA ALA A 534 -7.94 42.55 -4.60
C ALA A 534 -7.40 43.98 -4.47
N GLN A 535 -7.33 44.72 -5.58
CA GLN A 535 -6.84 46.10 -5.60
C GLN A 535 -7.45 47.02 -4.52
N PRO A 536 -8.77 47.01 -4.25
CA PRO A 536 -9.35 47.82 -3.18
C PRO A 536 -8.84 47.46 -1.78
N CYS A 537 -8.58 46.16 -1.52
CA CYS A 537 -8.01 45.70 -0.24
C CYS A 537 -6.55 46.14 -0.11
N ILE A 538 -5.79 46.06 -1.20
CA ILE A 538 -4.39 46.53 -1.26
C ILE A 538 -4.33 48.04 -0.94
N GLN A 539 -5.13 48.84 -1.65
CA GLN A 539 -5.20 50.29 -1.43
C GLN A 539 -5.62 50.61 0.00
N THR A 540 -6.72 50.03 0.48
CA THR A 540 -7.23 50.23 1.84
C THR A 540 -6.19 49.85 2.88
N GLY A 541 -5.50 48.71 2.72
CA GLY A 541 -4.46 48.25 3.62
C GLY A 541 -3.28 49.22 3.77
N ILE A 542 -2.83 49.83 2.67
CA ILE A 542 -1.78 50.86 2.71
C ILE A 542 -2.26 52.13 3.44
N HIS A 543 -3.49 52.57 3.19
CA HIS A 543 -4.07 53.70 3.92
C HIS A 543 -4.41 53.38 5.39
N LEU A 544 -4.60 52.10 5.73
CA LEU A 544 -4.93 51.65 7.06
C LEU A 544 -3.69 51.53 7.95
N THR A 545 -2.60 50.96 7.44
CA THR A 545 -1.36 50.71 8.19
C THR A 545 -0.84 51.99 8.87
N LYS A 546 -0.42 51.87 10.14
CA LYS A 546 0.16 52.99 10.88
C LYS A 546 1.50 53.43 10.28
N LYS A 547 1.94 54.65 10.57
CA LYS A 547 3.29 55.11 10.19
C LYS A 547 4.37 54.21 10.79
N GLY A 548 5.39 53.84 10.00
CA GLY A 548 6.41 52.85 10.37
C GLY A 548 5.89 51.42 10.51
N GLY A 549 4.63 51.15 10.14
CA GLY A 549 4.03 49.82 10.20
C GLY A 549 4.43 48.92 9.04
N THR A 550 4.02 47.66 9.12
CA THR A 550 4.32 46.64 8.09
C THR A 550 3.07 46.25 7.31
N TYR A 551 3.19 46.18 6.00
CA TYR A 551 2.16 45.65 5.10
C TYR A 551 2.72 44.43 4.37
N VAL A 552 1.99 43.31 4.42
CA VAL A 552 2.37 42.06 3.74
C VAL A 552 1.37 41.71 2.66
N GLN A 553 1.85 41.64 1.41
CA GLN A 553 1.10 41.12 0.27
C GLN A 553 1.28 39.60 0.19
N ALA A 554 0.21 38.84 0.38
CA ALA A 554 0.20 37.38 0.23
C ALA A 554 -0.84 36.89 -0.79
N GLY A 555 -2.00 37.56 -0.86
CA GLY A 555 -3.03 37.26 -1.84
C GLY A 555 -2.54 37.52 -3.26
N MET A 556 -2.85 36.60 -4.18
CA MET A 556 -2.50 36.73 -5.59
C MET A 556 -3.73 37.14 -6.39
N GLY A 557 -3.66 38.31 -7.04
CA GLY A 557 -4.76 38.88 -7.82
C GLY A 557 -4.39 39.16 -9.27
N ARG A 558 -4.70 40.36 -9.76
CA ARG A 558 -4.21 40.83 -11.07
C ARG A 558 -2.70 41.04 -11.00
N GLU A 559 -2.00 40.83 -12.12
CA GLU A 559 -0.55 41.03 -12.22
C GLU A 559 -0.13 42.46 -11.87
N ASN A 560 -0.95 43.44 -12.28
CA ASN A 560 -0.71 44.86 -12.03
C ASN A 560 -1.96 45.49 -11.41
N VAL A 561 -1.74 46.36 -10.43
CA VAL A 561 -2.79 47.10 -9.71
C VAL A 561 -2.35 48.55 -9.47
N MET A 562 -3.31 49.45 -9.27
CA MET A 562 -3.02 50.81 -8.83
C MET A 562 -2.61 50.83 -7.36
N PHE A 563 -1.39 51.27 -7.09
CA PHE A 563 -0.78 51.25 -5.76
C PHE A 563 -0.57 52.68 -5.22
N PRO A 564 -0.99 52.99 -3.98
CA PRO A 564 -0.87 54.34 -3.41
C PRO A 564 0.57 54.61 -2.91
N ILE A 565 1.50 54.71 -3.86
CA ILE A 565 2.95 54.76 -3.60
C ILE A 565 3.36 55.96 -2.73
N THR A 566 2.78 57.14 -2.97
CA THR A 566 3.08 58.35 -2.18
C THR A 566 2.69 58.13 -0.71
N THR A 567 1.52 57.54 -0.45
CA THR A 567 1.07 57.21 0.92
C THR A 567 2.03 56.25 1.61
N ALA A 568 2.49 55.22 0.90
CA ALA A 568 3.47 54.27 1.42
C ALA A 568 4.79 54.97 1.82
N CYS A 569 5.31 55.83 0.94
CA CYS A 569 6.56 56.55 1.18
C CYS A 569 6.47 57.55 2.34
N ILE A 570 5.45 58.42 2.37
CA ILE A 570 5.34 59.46 3.41
C ILE A 570 5.04 58.89 4.82
N ARG A 571 4.60 57.64 4.89
CA ARG A 571 4.33 56.93 6.14
C ARG A 571 5.45 55.98 6.54
N ASP A 572 6.53 55.90 5.75
CA ASP A 572 7.67 55.03 6.00
C ASP A 572 7.23 53.56 6.22
N LEU A 573 6.39 53.05 5.33
CA LEU A 573 5.87 51.69 5.46
C LEU A 573 6.90 50.65 5.05
N THR A 574 7.02 49.58 5.83
CA THR A 574 7.69 48.35 5.39
C THR A 574 6.71 47.51 4.57
N ILE A 575 6.92 47.40 3.27
CA ILE A 575 6.08 46.61 2.38
C ILE A 575 6.82 45.36 1.95
N ARG A 576 6.18 44.19 2.12
CA ARG A 576 6.79 42.89 1.83
C ARG A 576 5.83 42.01 1.04
N GLY A 577 6.34 41.27 0.07
CA GLY A 577 5.66 40.11 -0.48
C GLY A 577 5.93 38.87 0.37
N SER A 578 5.00 37.92 0.37
CA SER A 578 5.18 36.59 0.95
C SER A 578 4.88 35.51 -0.09
N ILE A 579 5.81 34.57 -0.26
CA ILE A 579 5.66 33.41 -1.16
C ILE A 579 5.97 32.13 -0.38
N ARG A 580 5.00 31.19 -0.38
CA ARG A 580 5.11 29.87 0.25
C ARG A 580 5.56 29.97 1.72
N TYR A 581 6.70 29.39 2.09
CA TYR A 581 7.25 29.35 3.46
C TYR A 581 8.75 29.06 3.50
N SER A 582 9.43 29.60 4.52
CA SER A 582 10.87 29.43 4.75
C SER A 582 11.17 28.58 6.00
N THR A 583 12.45 28.42 6.33
CA THR A 583 12.91 27.62 7.47
C THR A 583 12.12 27.88 8.75
N GLY A 584 11.68 26.78 9.37
CA GLY A 584 10.95 26.76 10.64
C GLY A 584 9.44 26.94 10.53
N CYS A 585 8.89 27.30 9.36
CA CYS A 585 7.44 27.50 9.24
C CYS A 585 6.66 26.18 9.33
N TYR A 586 7.14 25.11 8.71
CA TYR A 586 6.48 23.81 8.73
C TYR A 586 6.48 23.17 10.13
N SER A 587 7.63 23.15 10.82
CA SER A 587 7.70 22.66 12.20
C SER A 587 6.79 23.48 13.13
N THR A 588 6.78 24.81 12.97
CA THR A 588 5.88 25.69 13.74
C THR A 588 4.42 25.38 13.44
N ALA A 589 4.07 25.10 12.19
CA ALA A 589 2.71 24.74 11.80
C ALA A 589 2.27 23.42 12.44
N VAL A 590 3.12 22.40 12.44
CA VAL A 590 2.88 21.14 13.17
C VAL A 590 2.64 21.42 14.66
N ASP A 591 3.49 22.22 15.30
CA ASP A 591 3.37 22.54 16.73
C ASP A 591 2.07 23.31 17.05
N LEU A 592 1.68 24.26 16.19
CA LEU A 592 0.46 25.05 16.38
C LEU A 592 -0.81 24.20 16.26
N ILE A 593 -0.84 23.25 15.32
CA ILE A 593 -1.96 22.32 15.18
C ILE A 593 -1.95 21.31 16.33
N ALA A 594 -0.80 20.67 16.59
CA ALA A 594 -0.68 19.64 17.62
C ALA A 594 -0.97 20.16 19.03
N SER A 595 -0.66 21.43 19.32
CA SER A 595 -1.00 22.07 20.60
C SER A 595 -2.45 22.56 20.71
N GLY A 596 -3.24 22.47 19.64
CA GLY A 596 -4.61 22.97 19.57
C GLY A 596 -4.73 24.49 19.49
N LYS A 597 -3.61 25.21 19.31
CA LYS A 597 -3.63 26.68 19.13
C LYS A 597 -4.26 27.11 17.81
N VAL A 598 -4.23 26.23 16.80
CA VAL A 598 -4.90 26.42 15.52
C VAL A 598 -5.76 25.18 15.23
N ASP A 599 -7.08 25.32 15.38
CA ASP A 599 -8.05 24.22 15.19
C ASP A 599 -8.45 24.06 13.71
N VAL A 600 -7.56 23.47 12.93
CA VAL A 600 -7.75 23.33 11.47
C VAL A 600 -8.96 22.48 11.08
N LYS A 601 -9.48 21.62 11.96
CA LYS A 601 -10.65 20.75 11.67
C LYS A 601 -11.88 21.57 11.29
N ARG A 602 -12.04 22.72 11.93
CA ARG A 602 -13.17 23.63 11.68
C ARG A 602 -13.14 24.30 10.31
N LEU A 603 -12.01 24.25 9.61
CA LEU A 603 -11.87 24.77 8.26
C LEU A 603 -12.25 23.75 7.18
N ILE A 604 -12.28 22.46 7.52
CA ILE A 604 -12.58 21.38 6.57
C ILE A 604 -14.09 21.27 6.40
N THR A 605 -14.60 21.79 5.29
CA THR A 605 -16.04 21.84 5.01
C THR A 605 -16.52 20.65 4.19
N ASN A 606 -15.64 20.04 3.38
CA ASN A 606 -16.00 18.98 2.45
C ASN A 606 -14.89 17.94 2.35
N ARG A 607 -15.30 16.68 2.14
CA ARG A 607 -14.46 15.50 1.97
C ARG A 607 -14.92 14.75 0.74
N TYR A 608 -13.97 14.29 -0.07
CA TYR A 608 -14.19 13.53 -1.29
C TYR A 608 -13.24 12.34 -1.32
N THR A 609 -13.61 11.26 -2.00
CA THR A 609 -12.66 10.18 -2.29
C THR A 609 -11.74 10.58 -3.44
N PHE A 610 -10.67 9.81 -3.66
CA PHE A 610 -9.74 10.02 -4.76
C PHE A 610 -10.47 10.05 -6.12
N GLU A 611 -11.39 9.11 -6.35
CA GLU A 611 -12.18 8.99 -7.59
C GLU A 611 -13.12 10.18 -7.81
N GLU A 612 -13.39 10.96 -6.76
CA GLU A 612 -14.22 12.15 -6.79
C GLU A 612 -13.42 13.46 -6.90
N ALA A 613 -12.11 13.37 -7.17
CA ALA A 613 -11.23 14.54 -7.23
C ALA A 613 -11.73 15.62 -8.21
N GLU A 614 -12.28 15.25 -9.37
CA GLU A 614 -12.81 16.23 -10.33
C GLU A 614 -14.02 17.00 -9.77
N GLN A 615 -14.95 16.32 -9.08
CA GLN A 615 -16.08 17.01 -8.43
C GLN A 615 -15.58 17.94 -7.30
N ALA A 616 -14.55 17.53 -6.57
CA ALA A 616 -13.95 18.34 -5.52
C ALA A 616 -13.34 19.63 -6.10
N PHE A 617 -12.63 19.55 -7.22
CA PHE A 617 -12.09 20.71 -7.94
C PHE A 617 -13.19 21.63 -8.46
N GLU A 618 -14.27 21.07 -9.04
CA GLU A 618 -15.41 21.84 -9.50
C GLU A 618 -16.12 22.57 -8.35
N LEU A 619 -16.21 21.96 -7.16
CA LEU A 619 -16.75 22.63 -5.97
C LEU A 619 -15.90 23.84 -5.56
N VAL A 620 -14.58 23.68 -5.48
CA VAL A 620 -13.67 24.78 -5.12
C VAL A 620 -13.75 25.91 -6.15
N ARG A 621 -13.84 25.57 -7.44
CA ARG A 621 -13.99 26.53 -8.55
C ARG A 621 -15.23 27.41 -8.44
N GLN A 622 -16.33 26.89 -7.88
CA GLN A 622 -17.56 27.67 -7.69
C GLN A 622 -17.41 28.79 -6.68
N GLY A 623 -16.41 28.72 -5.78
CA GLY A 623 -16.09 29.81 -4.84
C GLY A 623 -17.22 30.16 -3.86
N LYS A 624 -18.13 29.21 -3.58
CA LYS A 624 -19.27 29.42 -2.68
C LYS A 624 -18.79 29.83 -1.28
N GLU A 625 -19.50 30.74 -0.63
CA GLU A 625 -19.10 31.28 0.68
C GLU A 625 -18.98 30.19 1.76
N SER A 626 -19.82 29.16 1.69
CA SER A 626 -19.87 28.03 2.63
C SER A 626 -18.71 27.03 2.48
N VAL A 627 -17.86 27.17 1.46
CA VAL A 627 -16.73 26.29 1.21
C VAL A 627 -15.45 27.00 1.65
N ILE A 628 -14.69 26.36 2.55
CA ILE A 628 -13.42 26.88 3.07
C ILE A 628 -12.29 25.97 2.60
N LYS A 629 -12.14 24.78 3.18
CA LYS A 629 -11.18 23.77 2.75
C LYS A 629 -11.89 22.49 2.32
N VAL A 630 -11.47 21.98 1.18
CA VAL A 630 -11.88 20.67 0.64
C VAL A 630 -10.68 19.73 0.75
N ILE A 631 -10.93 18.54 1.29
CA ILE A 631 -9.95 17.47 1.44
C ILE A 631 -10.34 16.31 0.52
N ILE A 632 -9.36 15.73 -0.16
CA ILE A 632 -9.48 14.49 -0.93
C ILE A 632 -8.74 13.38 -0.18
N GLU A 633 -9.44 12.28 0.09
CA GLU A 633 -8.83 11.06 0.64
C GLU A 633 -7.94 10.40 -0.43
N GLY A 634 -6.75 9.97 -0.02
CA GLY A 634 -5.82 9.26 -0.90
C GLY A 634 -6.38 7.89 -1.35
N TYR A 635 -5.91 7.41 -2.50
CA TYR A 635 -6.43 6.19 -3.14
C TYR A 635 -6.35 4.94 -2.23
N GLN A 636 -7.49 4.25 -2.05
CA GLN A 636 -7.65 3.11 -1.14
C GLN A 636 -7.69 1.73 -1.83
N GLY A 637 -7.66 1.64 -3.17
CA GLY A 637 -7.55 0.35 -3.88
C GLY A 637 -8.78 -0.56 -3.81
N ARG A 638 -10.00 0.01 -3.76
CA ARG A 638 -11.25 -0.77 -3.68
C ARG A 638 -11.61 -1.48 -4.98
#